data_AF-A0A534TWP8-F1
#
_entry.id   AF-A0A534TWP8-F1
#
_cell.length_a   1.000
_cell.length_b   1.000
_cell.length_c   1.000
_cell.angle_alpha   90.00
_cell.angle_beta   90.00
_cell.angle_gamma   90.00
#
_symmetry.space_group_name_H-M   'P 1'
#
loop_
_entity.id
_entity.type
_entity.pdbx_description
1 polymer ?
#
loop_
_entity_poly.entity_id
_entity_poly.type
_entity_poly.pdbx_seq_one_letter_code
_entity_poly.pdbx_strand_id
1 'polypeptide(L)'
;MIGAPIFVYHDVVAGPEALAGVAPAHRPYVLTRAQLSAHLEALASADLGDARPTASTITELLDDPIDGRFVLSFDDGHESAYSRILPLLAERRWRATFFVVAGWIGGREALSWAQLRALADAGMEIGSHSLTHPFVHELSAADIRREFGESKRMLEDGIGRAVTVASLPRGSNAPGTDRIVAELGYRAFCTSEPGLVGRGTDPFDASPHARQAALLVCREALREGPDRSRALASRPWRGDRENRRRRRDRERGAGERSVGEQAMKVLLIGLDGMTFDVARPLMDAGKMPTLAALERRGVCATLLSTYPPISAPAWVTFLTGNNPGRHGIFNFQNLDLSRYSSFSETLVNSSYFRGKTLLDHAGAEGKRILAYRIPLTYPAWSINGLLVSGPPTPDRKRAYAMPAERAAELPEMTLLSHDELARAKKAGDIAAIDACNAYELKVMDEVTRRAIDDGTDVIVTFTGIPDGLHHSFWHLHDSSSPLHDVSASAHDKDVIRRWYCEIDRMIGGWLAGLGDEWAVIVLSDHGGGPAPTRYLNVNHVLAQHGYLKPTSAARARVARLVSRQMNALRRRVPGKVWLKNHLPAALKSQVRQLRNGTGRIDWSATRAYAVPIFFPVTGINLNVRGRQPQGTVAPGAEYERVRAEIMRLAAELRDSASGAPLCRQVLRKEDVLAGPHLDNVPDILLVTADGIDGGHDVDRLLADVPLDALRNVSGSHAMEGIFFAVGTPFRAGVRLAPVGLDDMLPTALHLAGVAIPEGIDGAVLAEALAPEYAAVHPVQTTGMRAGGGEDGDALSAGEEHEMRKFLQDLGYIE
;
A
#
# COMPACT_ATOMS: atom_id res chain seq x y z
N MET A 1 -31.57 1.39 7.19
CA MET A 1 -30.81 2.39 7.96
C MET A 1 -31.41 3.75 7.69
N ILE A 2 -31.57 4.52 8.76
CA ILE A 2 -32.21 5.82 8.84
C ILE A 2 -31.42 6.82 7.99
N GLY A 3 -32.09 7.57 7.12
CA GLY A 3 -31.46 8.44 6.10
C GLY A 3 -31.30 9.90 6.50
N ALA A 4 -31.23 10.23 7.79
CA ALA A 4 -31.04 11.61 8.26
C ALA A 4 -29.55 11.93 8.49
N PRO A 5 -29.04 13.08 8.02
CA PRO A 5 -27.65 13.46 8.21
C PRO A 5 -27.35 13.80 9.69
N ILE A 6 -26.17 13.42 10.16
CA ILE A 6 -25.65 13.74 11.50
C ILE A 6 -24.38 14.58 11.36
N PHE A 7 -24.35 15.78 11.94
CA PHE A 7 -23.21 16.68 11.88
C PHE A 7 -22.47 16.68 13.22
N VAL A 8 -21.20 16.28 13.22
CA VAL A 8 -20.37 16.15 14.43
C VAL A 8 -19.48 17.37 14.63
N TYR A 9 -19.43 17.86 15.87
CA TYR A 9 -18.57 18.93 16.35
C TYR A 9 -17.92 18.52 17.68
N HIS A 10 -16.81 19.13 18.07
CA HIS A 10 -16.15 18.90 19.35
C HIS A 10 -16.16 20.18 20.23
N ASP A 11 -15.65 21.31 19.71
CA ASP A 11 -15.53 22.53 20.52
C ASP A 11 -15.82 23.82 19.71
N VAL A 12 -16.18 24.89 20.42
CA VAL A 12 -16.36 26.24 19.87
C VAL A 12 -15.47 27.23 20.59
N VAL A 13 -14.40 27.66 19.91
CA VAL A 13 -13.40 28.58 20.46
C VAL A 13 -13.75 30.05 20.25
N ALA A 14 -13.09 30.92 21.02
CA ALA A 14 -13.42 32.34 21.08
C ALA A 14 -13.16 33.12 19.78
N GLY A 15 -12.22 32.67 18.95
CA GLY A 15 -11.88 33.34 17.69
C GLY A 15 -10.75 32.63 16.92
N PRO A 16 -10.34 33.18 15.77
CA PRO A 16 -9.37 32.55 14.87
C PRO A 16 -8.00 32.27 15.49
N GLU A 17 -7.55 33.12 16.43
CA GLU A 17 -6.28 32.93 17.13
C GLU A 17 -6.30 31.69 18.04
N ALA A 18 -7.41 31.48 18.76
CA ALA A 18 -7.60 30.28 19.56
C ALA A 18 -7.69 29.03 18.68
N LEU A 19 -8.34 29.14 17.51
CA LEU A 19 -8.43 28.05 16.53
C LEU A 19 -7.05 27.67 15.94
N ALA A 20 -6.17 28.66 15.71
CA ALA A 20 -4.80 28.41 15.25
C ALA A 20 -3.98 27.62 16.28
N GLY A 21 -4.27 27.79 17.57
CA GLY A 21 -3.65 27.04 18.67
C GLY A 21 -4.11 25.59 18.81
N VAL A 22 -5.21 25.20 18.16
CA VAL A 22 -5.72 23.81 18.19
C VAL A 22 -4.82 22.92 17.33
N ALA A 23 -4.51 21.71 17.83
CA ALA A 23 -3.72 20.74 17.09
C ALA A 23 -4.37 20.42 15.73
N PRO A 24 -3.60 20.33 14.62
CA PRO A 24 -4.16 20.16 13.27
C PRO A 24 -5.17 19.02 13.13
N ALA A 25 -4.97 17.90 13.82
CA ALA A 25 -5.88 16.75 13.81
C ALA A 25 -7.27 17.01 14.42
N HIS A 26 -7.41 18.01 15.30
CA HIS A 26 -8.67 18.36 15.98
C HIS A 26 -9.38 19.56 15.34
N ARG A 27 -8.66 20.38 14.57
CA ARG A 27 -9.22 21.55 13.85
C ARG A 27 -10.45 21.25 12.99
N PRO A 28 -10.60 20.05 12.38
CA PRO A 28 -11.80 19.72 11.64
C PRO A 28 -13.11 19.80 12.43
N TYR A 29 -13.04 19.57 13.74
CA TYR A 29 -14.19 19.47 14.62
C TYR A 29 -14.32 20.67 15.56
N VAL A 30 -13.42 21.65 15.46
CA VAL A 30 -13.38 22.83 16.32
C VAL A 30 -13.65 24.08 15.49
N LEU A 31 -14.70 24.81 15.84
CA LEU A 31 -15.13 26.01 15.11
C LEU A 31 -15.01 27.26 15.97
N THR A 32 -14.97 28.42 15.31
CA THR A 32 -15.29 29.68 16.00
C THR A 32 -16.81 29.86 16.12
N ARG A 33 -17.26 30.69 17.06
CA ARG A 33 -18.70 31.01 17.20
C ARG A 33 -19.31 31.54 15.89
N ALA A 34 -18.56 32.35 15.13
CA ALA A 34 -19.01 32.88 13.85
C ALA A 34 -19.18 31.78 12.80
N GLN A 35 -18.23 30.84 12.73
CA GLN A 35 -18.32 29.69 11.81
C GLN A 35 -19.49 28.76 12.16
N LEU A 36 -19.71 28.47 13.45
CA LEU A 36 -20.86 27.66 13.85
C LEU A 36 -22.18 28.38 13.55
N SER A 37 -22.31 29.68 13.81
CA SER A 37 -23.53 30.44 13.47
C SER A 37 -23.84 30.37 11.97
N ALA A 38 -22.82 30.56 11.14
CA ALA A 38 -22.96 30.45 9.68
C ALA A 38 -23.40 29.04 9.24
N HIS A 39 -22.85 27.98 9.85
CA HIS A 39 -23.29 26.60 9.60
C HIS A 39 -24.77 26.40 9.98
N LEU A 40 -25.19 26.86 11.17
CA LEU A 40 -26.57 26.72 11.61
C LEU A 40 -27.55 27.54 10.75
N GLU A 41 -27.13 28.69 10.23
CA GLU A 41 -27.91 29.49 9.30
C GLU A 41 -28.07 28.80 7.94
N ALA A 42 -26.98 28.24 7.41
CA ALA A 42 -27.01 27.46 6.16
C ALA A 42 -27.99 26.28 6.29
N LEU A 43 -27.90 25.52 7.39
CA LEU A 43 -28.81 24.41 7.68
C LEU A 43 -30.27 24.86 7.85
N ALA A 44 -30.51 26.04 8.41
CA ALA A 44 -31.86 26.58 8.56
C ALA A 44 -32.46 27.06 7.22
N SER A 45 -31.60 27.43 6.26
CA SER A 45 -31.99 27.92 4.93
C SER A 45 -32.04 26.84 3.84
N ALA A 46 -31.74 25.59 4.20
CA ALA A 46 -31.78 24.43 3.31
C ALA A 46 -33.19 24.21 2.71
N ASP A 47 -33.27 24.02 1.38
CA ASP A 47 -34.53 23.85 0.64
C ASP A 47 -34.99 22.39 0.60
N LEU A 48 -35.62 21.92 1.67
CA LEU A 48 -36.18 20.56 1.76
C LEU A 48 -37.60 20.45 1.15
N GLY A 49 -38.00 21.34 0.25
CA GLY A 49 -39.36 21.42 -0.28
C GLY A 49 -40.35 21.93 0.77
N ASP A 50 -41.45 21.21 1.04
CA ASP A 50 -42.48 21.63 2.00
C ASP A 50 -42.07 21.45 3.47
N ALA A 51 -40.98 20.73 3.74
CA ALA A 51 -40.47 20.45 5.09
C ALA A 51 -39.50 21.54 5.56
N ARG A 52 -39.64 22.01 6.80
CA ARG A 52 -38.64 22.90 7.42
C ARG A 52 -37.50 22.09 8.05
N PRO A 53 -36.23 22.37 7.72
CA PRO A 53 -35.09 21.73 8.37
C PRO A 53 -35.18 21.92 9.89
N THR A 54 -35.19 20.80 10.63
CA THR A 54 -35.26 20.83 12.09
C THR A 54 -34.22 19.88 12.67
N ALA A 55 -33.40 20.39 13.59
CA ALA A 55 -32.46 19.56 14.33
C ALA A 55 -33.17 18.76 15.43
N SER A 56 -32.94 17.46 15.46
CA SER A 56 -33.49 16.50 16.42
C SER A 56 -32.38 15.73 17.14
N THR A 57 -32.74 15.05 18.22
CA THR A 57 -31.81 14.16 18.92
C THR A 57 -31.77 12.77 18.27
N ILE A 58 -30.77 11.97 18.61
CA ILE A 58 -30.63 10.61 18.09
C ILE A 58 -31.78 9.74 18.56
N THR A 59 -32.16 9.80 19.85
CA THR A 59 -33.30 9.01 20.35
C THR A 59 -34.61 9.37 19.65
N GLU A 60 -34.88 10.66 19.42
CA GLU A 60 -36.08 11.10 18.71
C GLU A 60 -36.13 10.57 17.28
N LEU A 61 -34.99 10.60 16.60
CA LEU A 61 -34.87 10.08 15.24
C LEU A 61 -35.03 8.55 15.18
N LEU A 62 -34.61 7.81 16.23
CA LEU A 62 -34.84 6.37 16.36
C LEU A 62 -36.31 6.03 16.63
N ASP A 63 -37.00 6.87 17.39
CA ASP A 63 -38.41 6.65 17.74
C ASP A 63 -39.36 7.03 16.59
N ASP A 64 -39.04 8.08 15.83
CA ASP A 64 -39.86 8.57 14.72
C ASP A 64 -38.99 9.11 13.55
N PRO A 65 -38.62 8.25 12.59
CA PRO A 65 -37.81 8.65 11.43
C PRO A 65 -38.68 9.41 10.42
N ILE A 66 -38.62 10.74 10.44
CA ILE A 66 -39.36 11.64 9.52
C ILE A 66 -38.38 12.31 8.53
N ASP A 67 -38.81 12.44 7.27
CA ASP A 67 -38.10 13.22 6.24
C ASP A 67 -37.93 14.70 6.65
N GLY A 68 -36.72 15.23 6.49
CA GLY A 68 -36.38 16.63 6.74
C GLY A 68 -35.82 16.97 8.13
N ARG A 69 -35.55 15.96 8.97
CA ARG A 69 -34.79 16.11 10.22
C ARG A 69 -33.32 15.78 10.03
N PHE A 70 -32.46 16.43 10.81
CA PHE A 70 -31.02 16.14 10.92
C PHE A 70 -30.59 16.17 12.37
N VAL A 71 -29.41 15.63 12.67
CA VAL A 71 -28.84 15.61 14.04
C VAL A 71 -27.60 16.49 14.08
N LEU A 72 -27.46 17.26 15.16
CA LEU A 72 -26.21 17.90 15.54
C LEU A 72 -25.66 17.14 16.74
N SER A 73 -24.41 16.65 16.67
CA SER A 73 -23.72 16.08 17.83
C SER A 73 -22.51 16.91 18.23
N PHE A 74 -22.30 17.01 19.54
CA PHE A 74 -21.17 17.68 20.16
C PHE A 74 -20.48 16.72 21.12
N ASP A 75 -19.27 16.29 20.77
CA ASP A 75 -18.52 15.26 21.49
C ASP A 75 -17.56 15.90 22.52
N ASP A 76 -16.88 15.09 23.32
CA ASP A 76 -15.95 15.45 24.40
C ASP A 76 -16.52 16.16 25.65
N GLY A 77 -17.55 17.01 25.51
CA GLY A 77 -18.21 17.67 26.64
C GLY A 77 -17.51 18.95 27.13
N HIS A 78 -16.93 19.72 26.20
CA HIS A 78 -16.32 21.02 26.47
C HIS A 78 -17.30 22.05 27.06
N GLU A 79 -16.81 22.96 27.90
CA GLU A 79 -17.63 24.01 28.55
C GLU A 79 -18.39 24.89 27.54
N SER A 80 -17.82 25.07 26.35
CA SER A 80 -18.42 25.82 25.23
C SER A 80 -19.81 25.30 24.82
N ALA A 81 -20.10 24.02 25.09
CA ALA A 81 -21.43 23.43 24.92
C ALA A 81 -22.50 24.25 25.65
N TYR A 82 -22.21 24.73 26.85
CA TYR A 82 -23.12 25.56 27.64
C TYR A 82 -22.99 27.04 27.30
N SER A 83 -21.77 27.60 27.30
CA SER A 83 -21.57 29.05 27.20
C SER A 83 -21.74 29.62 25.80
N ARG A 84 -21.57 28.80 24.75
CA ARG A 84 -21.53 29.26 23.35
C ARG A 84 -22.50 28.53 22.43
N ILE A 85 -22.66 27.22 22.60
CA ILE A 85 -23.51 26.39 21.71
C ILE A 85 -24.98 26.45 22.14
N LEU A 86 -25.29 26.19 23.42
CA LEU A 86 -26.67 26.16 23.92
C LEU A 86 -27.48 27.42 23.59
N PRO A 87 -26.95 28.67 23.73
CA PRO A 87 -27.71 29.86 23.36
C PRO A 87 -28.10 29.89 21.88
N LEU A 88 -27.20 29.47 20.97
CA LEU A 88 -27.46 29.45 19.52
C LEU A 88 -28.54 28.45 19.13
N LEU A 89 -28.57 27.30 19.82
CA LEU A 89 -29.59 26.26 19.62
C LEU A 89 -30.94 26.69 20.22
N ALA A 90 -30.92 27.31 21.41
CA ALA A 90 -32.12 27.79 22.10
C ALA A 90 -32.86 28.88 21.30
N GLU A 91 -32.13 29.82 20.70
CA GLU A 91 -32.69 30.84 19.78
C GLU A 91 -33.48 30.22 18.62
N ARG A 92 -33.04 29.04 18.14
CA ARG A 92 -33.65 28.31 17.02
C ARG A 92 -34.67 27.26 17.45
N ARG A 93 -34.84 27.05 18.77
CA ARG A 93 -35.62 25.93 19.35
C ARG A 93 -35.18 24.57 18.79
N TRP A 94 -33.89 24.43 18.53
CA TRP A 94 -33.27 23.21 17.99
C TRP A 94 -32.78 22.31 19.10
N ARG A 95 -32.85 20.99 18.88
CA ARG A 95 -32.33 19.98 19.80
C ARG A 95 -31.06 19.35 19.21
N ALA A 96 -30.14 18.96 20.08
CA ALA A 96 -28.87 18.34 19.72
C ALA A 96 -28.49 17.26 20.74
N THR A 97 -27.53 16.42 20.37
CA THR A 97 -26.99 15.35 21.22
C THR A 97 -25.58 15.70 21.68
N PHE A 98 -25.33 15.72 22.98
CA PHE A 98 -24.02 16.01 23.57
C PHE A 98 -23.42 14.72 24.14
N PHE A 99 -22.34 14.23 23.54
CA PHE A 99 -21.62 13.06 24.04
C PHE A 99 -20.53 13.51 25.00
N VAL A 100 -20.66 13.12 26.28
CA VAL A 100 -19.81 13.64 27.36
C VAL A 100 -18.86 12.55 27.87
N VAL A 101 -17.58 12.89 27.98
CA VAL A 101 -16.62 12.06 28.71
C VAL A 101 -16.87 12.25 30.20
N ALA A 102 -17.48 11.24 30.84
CA ALA A 102 -18.00 11.39 32.21
C ALA A 102 -16.90 11.78 33.21
N GLY A 103 -15.69 11.23 33.06
CA GLY A 103 -14.55 11.52 33.93
C GLY A 103 -13.97 12.93 33.81
N TRP A 104 -14.37 13.71 32.80
CA TRP A 104 -13.89 15.09 32.61
C TRP A 104 -14.78 16.14 33.27
N ILE A 105 -16.01 15.78 33.69
CA ILE A 105 -17.00 16.71 34.22
C ILE A 105 -16.47 17.46 35.45
N GLY A 106 -16.60 18.79 35.45
CA GLY A 106 -16.08 19.67 36.49
C GLY A 106 -14.59 20.03 36.34
N GLY A 107 -13.92 19.52 35.30
CA GLY A 107 -12.58 19.95 34.89
C GLY A 107 -12.56 21.39 34.34
N ARG A 108 -11.36 21.96 34.19
CA ARG A 108 -11.15 23.39 33.85
C ARG A 108 -11.78 23.81 32.51
N GLU A 109 -11.85 22.92 31.54
CA GLU A 109 -12.31 23.19 30.16
C GLU A 109 -13.54 22.35 29.78
N ALA A 110 -14.09 21.59 30.73
CA ALA A 110 -15.23 20.70 30.55
C ALA A 110 -16.47 21.25 31.27
N LEU A 111 -17.64 20.76 30.88
CA LEU A 111 -18.91 21.10 31.55
C LEU A 111 -18.87 20.74 33.05
N SER A 112 -19.39 21.62 33.89
CA SER A 112 -19.76 21.28 35.27
C SER A 112 -21.09 20.52 35.32
N TRP A 113 -21.36 19.80 36.42
CA TRP A 113 -22.65 19.13 36.63
C TRP A 113 -23.85 20.07 36.55
N ALA A 114 -23.71 21.32 37.03
CA ALA A 114 -24.77 22.32 36.95
C ALA A 114 -25.06 22.72 35.48
N GLN A 115 -24.02 22.89 34.67
CA GLN A 115 -24.15 23.21 33.25
C GLN A 115 -24.69 22.03 32.43
N LEU A 116 -24.28 20.80 32.77
CA LEU A 116 -24.79 19.59 32.12
C LEU A 116 -26.28 19.37 32.42
N ARG A 117 -26.73 19.62 33.67
CA ARG A 117 -28.17 19.64 34.01
C ARG A 117 -28.91 20.72 33.24
N ALA A 118 -28.33 21.91 33.10
CA ALA A 118 -28.94 22.99 32.34
C ALA A 118 -29.10 22.64 30.84
N LEU A 119 -28.14 21.93 30.24
CA LEU A 119 -28.27 21.39 28.88
C LEU A 119 -29.44 20.40 28.79
N ALA A 120 -29.53 19.46 29.73
CA ALA A 120 -30.63 18.48 29.77
C ALA A 120 -31.99 19.15 30.00
N ASP A 121 -32.08 20.13 30.91
CA ASP A 121 -33.29 20.90 31.21
C ASP A 121 -33.75 21.76 30.04
N ALA A 122 -32.81 22.23 29.21
CA ALA A 122 -33.09 22.89 27.94
C ALA A 122 -33.54 21.93 26.82
N GLY A 123 -33.64 20.63 27.10
CA GLY A 123 -34.13 19.61 26.16
C GLY A 123 -33.04 19.00 25.28
N MET A 124 -31.75 19.25 25.55
CA MET A 124 -30.67 18.55 24.83
C MET A 124 -30.56 17.09 25.29
N GLU A 125 -30.19 16.20 24.37
CA GLU A 125 -29.91 14.81 24.70
C GLU A 125 -28.48 14.68 25.21
N ILE A 126 -28.30 14.02 26.35
CA ILE A 126 -26.98 13.73 26.91
C ILE A 126 -26.65 12.26 26.63
N GLY A 127 -25.57 12.04 25.89
CA GLY A 127 -25.03 10.73 25.56
C GLY A 127 -23.69 10.47 26.25
N SER A 128 -23.30 9.20 26.32
CA SER A 128 -22.03 8.78 26.90
C SER A 128 -20.90 8.81 25.87
N HIS A 129 -19.77 9.43 26.21
CA HIS A 129 -18.52 9.33 25.44
C HIS A 129 -17.43 8.56 26.20
N SER A 130 -17.81 7.44 26.82
CA SER A 130 -17.01 6.65 27.78
C SER A 130 -16.69 7.39 29.09
N LEU A 131 -15.96 6.72 29.99
CA LEU A 131 -15.53 7.30 31.26
C LEU A 131 -14.24 8.11 31.10
N THR A 132 -13.24 7.57 30.38
CA THR A 132 -11.87 8.13 30.35
C THR A 132 -11.38 8.59 28.98
N HIS A 133 -12.22 8.52 27.94
CA HIS A 133 -11.87 8.79 26.54
C HIS A 133 -10.74 7.89 25.97
N PRO A 134 -10.82 6.55 26.13
CA PRO A 134 -9.78 5.61 25.69
C PRO A 134 -9.90 5.26 24.19
N PHE A 135 -8.86 4.65 23.62
CA PHE A 135 -8.98 3.95 22.34
C PHE A 135 -9.73 2.63 22.55
N VAL A 136 -11.04 2.60 22.25
CA VAL A 136 -11.93 1.47 22.57
C VAL A 136 -11.45 0.15 21.94
N HIS A 137 -10.77 0.19 20.78
CA HIS A 137 -10.24 -1.00 20.11
C HIS A 137 -9.07 -1.69 20.87
N GLU A 138 -8.43 -1.00 21.82
CA GLU A 138 -7.34 -1.52 22.64
C GLU A 138 -7.85 -2.16 23.95
N LEU A 139 -9.14 -2.02 24.24
CA LEU A 139 -9.73 -2.44 25.51
C LEU A 139 -10.20 -3.89 25.48
N SER A 140 -10.06 -4.55 26.64
CA SER A 140 -10.71 -5.84 26.86
C SER A 140 -12.23 -5.67 26.97
N ALA A 141 -12.99 -6.75 26.72
CA ALA A 141 -14.43 -6.74 26.91
C ALA A 141 -14.87 -6.37 28.35
N ALA A 142 -14.02 -6.59 29.36
CA ALA A 142 -14.27 -6.17 30.73
C ALA A 142 -14.05 -4.66 30.90
N ASP A 143 -13.00 -4.10 30.27
CA ASP A 143 -12.73 -2.67 30.29
C ASP A 143 -13.79 -1.88 29.52
N ILE A 144 -14.25 -2.36 28.35
CA ILE A 144 -15.36 -1.72 27.62
C ILE A 144 -16.62 -1.67 28.48
N ARG A 145 -16.94 -2.75 29.20
CA ARG A 145 -18.06 -2.78 30.14
C ARG A 145 -17.90 -1.74 31.25
N ARG A 146 -16.70 -1.59 31.79
CA ARG A 146 -16.38 -0.59 32.81
C ARG A 146 -16.54 0.82 32.25
N GLU A 147 -15.86 1.13 31.15
CA GLU A 147 -15.83 2.48 30.56
C GLU A 147 -17.24 2.99 30.21
N PHE A 148 -18.06 2.17 29.56
CA PHE A 148 -19.41 2.58 29.16
C PHE A 148 -20.45 2.40 30.26
N GLY A 149 -20.28 1.41 31.15
CA GLY A 149 -21.21 1.14 32.25
C GLY A 149 -21.09 2.16 33.39
N GLU A 150 -19.87 2.51 33.79
CA GLU A 150 -19.62 3.53 34.81
C GLU A 150 -19.95 4.93 34.29
N SER A 151 -19.61 5.23 33.02
CA SER A 151 -20.00 6.51 32.39
C SER A 151 -21.52 6.68 32.36
N LYS A 152 -22.26 5.63 31.95
CA LYS A 152 -23.74 5.63 31.95
C LYS A 152 -24.28 6.00 33.33
N ARG A 153 -23.85 5.26 34.35
CA ARG A 153 -24.31 5.43 35.74
C ARG A 153 -23.99 6.84 36.26
N MET A 154 -22.76 7.30 36.06
CA MET A 154 -22.31 8.61 36.53
C MET A 154 -23.13 9.74 35.90
N LEU A 155 -23.37 9.66 34.58
CA LEU A 155 -24.19 10.64 33.87
C LEU A 155 -25.66 10.59 34.32
N GLU A 156 -26.26 9.40 34.43
CA GLU A 156 -27.65 9.21 34.88
C GLU A 156 -27.88 9.73 36.30
N ASP A 157 -26.99 9.40 37.24
CA ASP A 157 -27.02 9.90 38.63
C ASP A 157 -26.86 11.42 38.67
N GLY A 158 -25.97 11.95 37.82
CA GLY A 158 -25.64 13.36 37.79
C GLY A 158 -26.73 14.24 37.18
N ILE A 159 -27.43 13.78 36.13
CA ILE A 159 -28.49 14.56 35.45
C ILE A 159 -29.91 14.16 35.86
N GLY A 160 -30.08 13.02 36.55
CA GLY A 160 -31.38 12.50 36.97
C GLY A 160 -32.27 12.00 35.82
N ARG A 161 -31.68 11.62 34.68
CA ARG A 161 -32.38 11.14 33.46
C ARG A 161 -31.62 9.99 32.84
N ALA A 162 -32.32 9.11 32.13
CA ALA A 162 -31.71 7.96 31.45
C ALA A 162 -30.76 8.39 30.32
N VAL A 163 -29.62 7.72 30.20
CA VAL A 163 -28.62 7.95 29.15
C VAL A 163 -28.66 6.77 28.19
N THR A 164 -29.32 6.97 27.05
CA THR A 164 -29.70 5.89 26.13
C THR A 164 -28.83 5.80 24.88
N VAL A 165 -27.95 6.77 24.63
CA VAL A 165 -27.06 6.77 23.47
C VAL A 165 -25.60 6.94 23.89
N ALA A 166 -24.69 6.35 23.11
CA ALA A 166 -23.24 6.49 23.32
C ALA A 166 -22.50 6.83 22.02
N SER A 167 -21.37 7.52 22.11
CA SER A 167 -20.42 7.72 21.00
C SER A 167 -19.08 7.12 21.41
N LEU A 168 -18.43 6.41 20.49
CA LEU A 168 -17.13 5.80 20.74
C LEU A 168 -16.03 6.87 20.64
N PRO A 169 -15.25 7.09 21.71
CA PRO A 169 -14.06 7.93 21.65
C PRO A 169 -13.16 7.56 20.48
N ARG A 170 -12.72 8.58 19.75
CA ARG A 170 -11.75 8.45 18.65
C ARG A 170 -12.20 7.50 17.53
N GLY A 171 -13.50 7.21 17.42
CA GLY A 171 -14.15 6.49 16.31
C GLY A 171 -13.85 4.99 16.16
N SER A 172 -12.84 4.46 16.84
CA SER A 172 -12.38 3.07 16.69
C SER A 172 -13.23 2.06 17.48
N ASN A 173 -13.59 0.94 16.88
CA ASN A 173 -14.45 -0.09 17.49
C ASN A 173 -13.70 -1.43 17.69
N ALA A 174 -13.84 -2.07 18.87
CA ALA A 174 -13.42 -3.46 19.09
C ALA A 174 -14.54 -4.45 18.70
N PRO A 175 -14.21 -5.66 18.21
CA PRO A 175 -15.20 -6.72 18.00
C PRO A 175 -15.98 -7.03 19.30
N GLY A 176 -17.32 -7.01 19.23
CA GLY A 176 -18.21 -7.30 20.36
C GLY A 176 -18.60 -6.09 21.22
N THR A 177 -18.09 -4.88 20.93
CA THR A 177 -18.50 -3.64 21.61
C THR A 177 -19.99 -3.37 21.47
N ASP A 178 -20.56 -3.62 20.29
CA ASP A 178 -21.98 -3.48 19.97
C ASP A 178 -22.87 -4.32 20.90
N ARG A 179 -22.49 -5.57 21.14
CA ARG A 179 -23.16 -6.45 22.09
C ARG A 179 -23.01 -5.95 23.52
N ILE A 180 -21.81 -5.51 23.89
CA ILE A 180 -21.52 -5.02 25.25
C ILE A 180 -22.32 -3.76 25.56
N VAL A 181 -22.36 -2.76 24.67
CA VAL A 181 -23.14 -1.54 24.90
C VAL A 181 -24.65 -1.80 24.87
N ALA A 182 -25.11 -2.78 24.08
CA ALA A 182 -26.49 -3.25 24.15
C ALA A 182 -26.82 -3.91 25.51
N GLU A 183 -25.94 -4.78 26.02
CA GLU A 183 -26.06 -5.40 27.36
C GLU A 183 -26.11 -4.34 28.48
N LEU A 184 -25.47 -3.18 28.29
CA LEU A 184 -25.49 -2.04 29.20
C LEU A 184 -26.74 -1.15 29.06
N GLY A 185 -27.68 -1.50 28.18
CA GLY A 185 -28.94 -0.79 28.00
C GLY A 185 -28.83 0.51 27.21
N TYR A 186 -27.79 0.69 26.38
CA TYR A 186 -27.80 1.72 25.35
C TYR A 186 -28.71 1.27 24.19
N ARG A 187 -29.47 2.20 23.61
CA ARG A 187 -30.36 1.99 22.46
C ARG A 187 -29.64 2.16 21.13
N ALA A 188 -28.64 3.05 21.10
CA ALA A 188 -27.78 3.22 19.96
C ALA A 188 -26.37 3.62 20.40
N PHE A 189 -25.40 3.28 19.56
CA PHE A 189 -24.07 3.84 19.66
C PHE A 189 -23.58 4.38 18.33
N CYS A 190 -22.63 5.28 18.43
CA CYS A 190 -22.18 6.15 17.38
C CYS A 190 -20.68 6.00 17.17
N THR A 191 -20.23 6.04 15.92
CA THR A 191 -18.80 5.98 15.57
C THR A 191 -18.42 7.18 14.71
N SER A 192 -17.19 7.65 14.85
CA SER A 192 -16.62 8.74 14.04
C SER A 192 -16.14 8.30 12.66
N GLU A 193 -16.65 7.16 12.14
CA GLU A 193 -16.36 6.71 10.78
C GLU A 193 -17.16 7.54 9.76
N PRO A 194 -16.54 8.24 8.79
CA PRO A 194 -17.27 9.03 7.81
C PRO A 194 -18.17 8.15 6.91
N GLY A 195 -19.45 8.49 6.77
CA GLY A 195 -20.40 7.82 5.86
C GLY A 195 -21.20 8.80 4.98
N LEU A 196 -21.75 8.34 3.85
CA LEU A 196 -22.63 9.11 2.95
C LEU A 196 -24.09 8.67 3.08
N VAL A 197 -25.02 9.64 3.20
CA VAL A 197 -26.47 9.41 3.17
C VAL A 197 -26.94 9.23 1.71
N GLY A 198 -27.69 8.18 1.42
CA GLY A 198 -28.42 7.98 0.16
C GLY A 198 -29.93 8.16 0.36
N ARG A 199 -30.78 8.18 -0.67
CA ARG A 199 -30.54 8.09 -2.12
C ARG A 199 -31.18 9.30 -2.79
N GLY A 200 -30.34 10.11 -3.45
CA GLY A 200 -30.77 11.07 -4.47
C GLY A 200 -30.42 12.53 -4.22
N THR A 201 -30.04 12.93 -3.01
CA THR A 201 -29.84 14.37 -2.73
C THR A 201 -28.66 14.68 -1.81
N ASP A 202 -27.97 15.76 -2.19
CA ASP A 202 -27.05 16.63 -1.46
C ASP A 202 -27.84 17.52 -0.48
N PRO A 203 -27.67 17.42 0.86
CA PRO A 203 -28.50 18.13 1.82
C PRO A 203 -28.08 19.61 2.06
N PHE A 204 -27.69 20.28 0.95
CA PHE A 204 -27.54 21.72 0.68
C PHE A 204 -26.15 22.35 0.92
N ASP A 205 -25.29 22.19 -0.09
CA ASP A 205 -24.00 22.83 -0.37
C ASP A 205 -23.84 24.30 0.09
N ALA A 206 -22.76 24.57 0.83
CA ALA A 206 -22.15 25.89 0.89
C ALA A 206 -20.62 25.83 1.13
N SER A 207 -19.86 25.52 0.07
CA SER A 207 -18.44 25.90 -0.13
C SER A 207 -17.35 25.14 0.69
N PRO A 208 -16.06 25.19 0.25
CA PRO A 208 -14.98 24.26 0.67
C PRO A 208 -14.67 24.16 2.17
N HIS A 209 -15.19 25.06 3.00
CA HIS A 209 -14.99 25.03 4.45
C HIS A 209 -15.98 24.15 5.21
N ALA A 210 -17.04 23.64 4.58
CA ALA A 210 -18.06 22.80 5.22
C ALA A 210 -17.85 21.28 5.07
N ARG A 211 -16.76 20.80 4.44
CA ARG A 211 -16.49 19.35 4.20
C ARG A 211 -16.13 18.53 5.45
N GLN A 212 -16.23 19.07 6.66
CA GLN A 212 -15.84 18.39 7.90
C GLN A 212 -17.02 18.11 8.83
N ALA A 213 -18.15 17.70 8.28
CA ALA A 213 -19.17 17.00 9.03
C ALA A 213 -18.87 15.50 8.99
N ALA A 214 -18.24 14.95 10.03
CA ALA A 214 -18.22 13.49 10.19
C ALA A 214 -19.66 13.03 10.39
N LEU A 215 -20.15 12.19 9.49
CA LEU A 215 -21.51 11.65 9.59
C LEU A 215 -21.44 10.41 10.49
N LEU A 216 -21.99 10.54 11.69
CA LEU A 216 -21.97 9.54 12.74
C LEU A 216 -22.88 8.35 12.36
N VAL A 217 -22.35 7.12 12.27
CA VAL A 217 -23.19 5.93 12.01
C VAL A 217 -23.84 5.49 13.32
N CYS A 218 -25.14 5.76 13.49
CA CYS A 218 -25.93 5.21 14.60
C CYS A 218 -26.24 3.73 14.34
N ARG A 219 -25.67 2.84 15.16
CA ARG A 219 -26.03 1.41 15.17
C ARG A 219 -27.03 1.15 16.29
N GLU A 220 -28.21 0.64 15.95
CA GLU A 220 -29.22 0.20 16.94
C GLU A 220 -28.70 -1.00 17.74
N ALA A 221 -28.73 -0.86 19.06
CA ALA A 221 -28.44 -1.92 19.99
C ALA A 221 -29.75 -2.69 20.30
N LEU A 222 -30.11 -3.59 19.37
CA LEU A 222 -31.08 -4.70 19.47
C LEU A 222 -32.49 -4.43 20.07
N ARG A 223 -33.54 -4.65 19.25
CA ARG A 223 -34.84 -5.16 19.72
C ARG A 223 -34.77 -6.70 19.78
N GLU A 224 -35.23 -7.26 20.89
CA GLU A 224 -35.06 -8.65 21.34
C GLU A 224 -35.59 -9.76 20.39
N GLY A 225 -34.94 -10.93 20.48
CA GLY A 225 -35.51 -12.23 20.15
C GLY A 225 -34.46 -13.27 19.69
N PRO A 226 -34.07 -14.25 20.52
CA PRO A 226 -33.29 -15.40 20.09
C PRO A 226 -34.25 -16.36 19.37
N ASP A 227 -34.08 -16.51 18.06
CA ASP A 227 -34.37 -17.71 17.26
C ASP A 227 -34.87 -17.34 15.86
N ARG A 228 -33.92 -17.05 14.96
CA ARG A 228 -34.03 -17.34 13.51
C ARG A 228 -32.67 -17.72 12.93
N SER A 229 -31.96 -18.60 13.61
CA SER A 229 -30.87 -19.38 13.01
C SER A 229 -31.45 -20.64 12.38
N ARG A 230 -32.11 -20.51 11.22
CA ARG A 230 -32.37 -21.57 10.23
C ARG A 230 -33.22 -21.03 9.09
N ALA A 231 -32.54 -20.64 8.02
CA ALA A 231 -32.96 -20.69 6.61
C ALA A 231 -32.30 -19.53 5.84
N LEU A 232 -31.00 -19.65 5.54
CA LEU A 232 -30.35 -18.97 4.40
C LEU A 232 -29.01 -19.69 4.10
N ALA A 233 -29.02 -21.02 4.15
CA ALA A 233 -28.06 -21.84 3.42
C ALA A 233 -28.77 -22.27 2.12
N SER A 234 -28.09 -22.11 0.99
CA SER A 234 -28.54 -22.42 -0.38
C SER A 234 -29.67 -21.54 -0.95
N ARG A 235 -29.29 -20.43 -1.59
CA ARG A 235 -29.99 -19.94 -2.78
C ARG A 235 -28.96 -19.66 -3.88
N PRO A 236 -29.10 -20.26 -5.08
CA PRO A 236 -28.26 -19.90 -6.21
C PRO A 236 -28.57 -18.47 -6.65
N TRP A 237 -27.52 -17.75 -7.02
CA TRP A 237 -27.52 -16.41 -7.59
C TRP A 237 -28.52 -16.34 -8.77
N ARG A 238 -29.69 -15.73 -8.56
CA ARG A 238 -30.65 -15.43 -9.65
C ARG A 238 -30.31 -14.06 -10.23
N GLY A 239 -29.37 -14.05 -11.18
CA GLY A 239 -29.08 -12.88 -12.05
C GLY A 239 -29.14 -13.18 -13.55
N ASP A 240 -29.28 -14.45 -13.94
CA ASP A 240 -29.00 -14.89 -15.32
C ASP A 240 -30.09 -14.50 -16.35
N ARG A 241 -31.31 -14.15 -15.92
CA ARG A 241 -32.39 -13.74 -16.87
C ARG A 241 -32.44 -12.25 -17.15
N GLU A 242 -32.00 -11.41 -16.22
CA GLU A 242 -32.10 -9.95 -16.36
C GLU A 242 -30.87 -9.35 -17.05
N ASN A 243 -29.69 -9.94 -16.83
CA ASN A 243 -28.47 -9.59 -17.56
C ASN A 243 -28.51 -10.02 -19.04
N ARG A 244 -29.09 -11.18 -19.37
CA ARG A 244 -29.30 -11.59 -20.78
C ARG A 244 -30.25 -10.65 -21.53
N ARG A 245 -31.22 -10.04 -20.82
CA ARG A 245 -32.16 -9.07 -21.39
C ARG A 245 -31.47 -7.74 -21.67
N ARG A 246 -30.66 -7.23 -20.73
CA ARG A 246 -29.84 -6.01 -20.92
C ARG A 246 -28.77 -6.16 -22.01
N ARG A 247 -28.21 -7.36 -22.21
CA ARG A 247 -27.28 -7.66 -23.30
C ARG A 247 -27.97 -7.59 -24.68
N ARG A 248 -29.17 -8.17 -24.80
CA ARG A 248 -30.01 -8.08 -26.01
C ARG A 248 -30.51 -6.65 -26.30
N ASP A 249 -30.75 -5.86 -25.28
CA ASP A 249 -31.23 -4.48 -25.44
C ASP A 249 -30.08 -3.51 -25.81
N ARG A 250 -28.82 -3.79 -25.41
CA ARG A 250 -27.62 -3.07 -25.87
C ARG A 250 -27.26 -3.39 -27.33
N GLU A 251 -27.39 -4.65 -27.74
CA GLU A 251 -27.18 -5.07 -29.14
C GLU A 251 -28.22 -4.49 -30.11
N ARG A 252 -29.40 -4.07 -29.62
CA ARG A 252 -30.47 -3.45 -30.43
C ARG A 252 -30.42 -1.93 -30.49
N GLY A 253 -29.57 -1.28 -29.69
CA GLY A 253 -29.46 0.19 -29.60
C GLY A 253 -28.15 0.78 -30.11
N ALA A 254 -27.17 -0.04 -30.50
CA ALA A 254 -25.92 0.42 -31.08
C ALA A 254 -26.11 0.72 -32.58
N GLY A 255 -26.59 1.92 -32.88
CA GLY A 255 -26.46 2.50 -34.21
C GLY A 255 -24.98 2.61 -34.60
N GLU A 256 -24.72 2.39 -35.89
CA GLU A 256 -23.43 2.41 -36.57
C GLU A 256 -22.52 3.56 -36.10
N ARG A 257 -21.59 3.25 -35.18
CA ARG A 257 -20.34 3.99 -35.01
C ARG A 257 -19.23 3.00 -35.28
N SER A 258 -18.33 3.34 -36.20
CA SER A 258 -17.23 2.47 -36.59
C SER A 258 -16.37 2.11 -35.38
N VAL A 259 -16.00 0.84 -35.28
CA VAL A 259 -15.15 0.26 -34.21
C VAL A 259 -13.85 1.06 -34.00
N GLY A 260 -13.38 1.84 -34.99
CA GLY A 260 -12.19 2.68 -34.92
C GLY A 260 -12.30 4.02 -34.17
N GLU A 261 -13.44 4.38 -33.56
CA GLU A 261 -13.56 5.66 -32.82
C GLU A 261 -13.77 5.49 -31.30
N GLN A 262 -13.89 4.24 -30.79
CA GLN A 262 -14.22 4.00 -29.38
C GLN A 262 -12.98 3.74 -28.52
N ALA A 263 -13.00 4.30 -27.30
CA ALA A 263 -12.01 3.98 -26.28
C ALA A 263 -12.05 2.48 -25.93
N MET A 264 -10.88 1.88 -25.68
CA MET A 264 -10.75 0.47 -25.37
C MET A 264 -11.05 0.20 -23.91
N LYS A 265 -11.46 -1.03 -23.61
CA LYS A 265 -11.29 -1.60 -22.28
C LYS A 265 -9.88 -2.14 -22.16
N VAL A 266 -9.28 -2.01 -20.98
CA VAL A 266 -7.87 -2.34 -20.77
C VAL A 266 -7.74 -3.43 -19.71
N LEU A 267 -7.05 -4.53 -20.04
CA LEU A 267 -6.69 -5.59 -19.11
C LEU A 267 -5.16 -5.65 -18.97
N LEU A 268 -4.65 -5.26 -17.82
CA LEU A 268 -3.24 -5.34 -17.44
C LEU A 268 -3.04 -6.52 -16.50
N ILE A 269 -2.18 -7.46 -16.89
CA ILE A 269 -1.88 -8.68 -16.14
C ILE A 269 -0.42 -8.63 -15.68
N GLY A 270 -0.22 -8.43 -14.38
CA GLY A 270 1.09 -8.38 -13.73
C GLY A 270 1.51 -9.74 -13.20
N LEU A 271 2.67 -10.23 -13.66
CA LEU A 271 3.25 -11.54 -13.33
C LEU A 271 4.60 -11.34 -12.64
N ASP A 272 4.60 -11.05 -11.33
CA ASP A 272 5.79 -10.63 -10.57
C ASP A 272 6.97 -11.58 -10.79
N GLY A 273 8.11 -11.03 -11.19
CA GLY A 273 9.35 -11.78 -11.42
C GLY A 273 9.35 -12.79 -12.58
N MET A 274 8.29 -12.89 -13.39
CA MET A 274 8.26 -13.83 -14.52
C MET A 274 9.35 -13.48 -15.56
N THR A 275 10.09 -14.49 -16.05
CA THR A 275 11.21 -14.32 -16.99
C THR A 275 11.05 -15.15 -18.27
N PHE A 276 11.61 -14.64 -19.38
CA PHE A 276 11.74 -15.40 -20.62
C PHE A 276 12.66 -16.62 -20.50
N ASP A 277 13.60 -16.64 -19.56
CA ASP A 277 14.50 -17.77 -19.35
C ASP A 277 13.76 -19.05 -18.96
N VAL A 278 12.60 -18.91 -18.33
CA VAL A 278 11.70 -20.02 -18.00
C VAL A 278 10.56 -20.12 -18.99
N ALA A 279 9.93 -18.99 -19.36
CA ALA A 279 8.74 -19.00 -20.21
C ALA A 279 9.04 -19.44 -21.65
N ARG A 280 10.12 -18.97 -22.27
CA ARG A 280 10.40 -19.25 -23.70
C ARG A 280 10.66 -20.74 -23.95
N PRO A 281 11.48 -21.46 -23.15
CA PRO A 281 11.63 -22.91 -23.31
C PRO A 281 10.30 -23.68 -23.17
N LEU A 282 9.39 -23.20 -22.32
CA LEU A 282 8.06 -23.80 -22.16
C LEU A 282 7.14 -23.49 -23.35
N MET A 283 7.20 -22.28 -23.90
CA MET A 283 6.49 -21.88 -25.12
C MET A 283 6.94 -22.72 -26.32
N ASP A 284 8.25 -22.87 -26.51
CA ASP A 284 8.85 -23.65 -27.59
C ASP A 284 8.49 -25.15 -27.47
N ALA A 285 8.38 -25.66 -26.24
CA ALA A 285 7.93 -27.02 -25.95
C ALA A 285 6.39 -27.19 -26.05
N GLY A 286 5.64 -26.14 -26.40
CA GLY A 286 4.17 -26.17 -26.51
C GLY A 286 3.42 -26.27 -25.17
N LYS A 287 4.09 -26.00 -24.05
CA LYS A 287 3.52 -26.08 -22.69
C LYS A 287 2.86 -24.78 -22.22
N MET A 288 3.27 -23.65 -22.80
CA MET A 288 2.66 -22.32 -22.58
C MET A 288 2.05 -21.78 -23.89
N PRO A 289 0.98 -22.43 -24.40
CA PRO A 289 0.40 -22.09 -25.70
C PRO A 289 -0.19 -20.69 -25.75
N THR A 290 -0.62 -20.13 -24.61
CA THR A 290 -1.25 -18.80 -24.56
C THR A 290 -0.24 -17.71 -24.80
N LEU A 291 0.84 -17.63 -24.02
CA LEU A 291 1.91 -16.65 -24.22
C LEU A 291 2.59 -16.84 -25.58
N ALA A 292 2.77 -18.10 -26.03
CA ALA A 292 3.26 -18.37 -27.38
C ALA A 292 2.34 -17.80 -28.47
N ALA A 293 1.03 -17.85 -28.28
CA ALA A 293 0.07 -17.22 -29.18
C ALA A 293 0.11 -15.69 -29.10
N LEU A 294 0.28 -15.11 -27.90
CA LEU A 294 0.45 -13.66 -27.74
C LEU A 294 1.66 -13.15 -28.51
N GLU A 295 2.78 -13.85 -28.43
CA GLU A 295 4.00 -13.50 -29.16
C GLU A 295 3.79 -13.49 -30.68
N ARG A 296 3.07 -14.48 -31.22
CA ARG A 296 2.83 -14.59 -32.65
C ARG A 296 1.80 -13.59 -33.18
N ARG A 297 0.78 -13.27 -32.38
CA ARG A 297 -0.40 -12.51 -32.83
C ARG A 297 -0.41 -11.05 -32.38
N GLY A 298 0.46 -10.67 -31.46
CA GLY A 298 0.54 -9.33 -30.88
C GLY A 298 1.94 -8.77 -30.91
N VAL A 299 2.22 -7.91 -29.93
CA VAL A 299 3.53 -7.30 -29.70
C VAL A 299 4.24 -8.06 -28.58
N CYS A 300 5.54 -8.28 -28.72
CA CYS A 300 6.40 -8.84 -27.69
C CYS A 300 7.65 -7.96 -27.51
N ALA A 301 8.07 -7.76 -26.27
CA ALA A 301 9.32 -7.06 -25.95
C ALA A 301 9.94 -7.65 -24.68
N THR A 302 11.23 -7.38 -24.48
CA THR A 302 11.82 -7.45 -23.15
C THR A 302 11.38 -6.22 -22.38
N LEU A 303 10.91 -6.39 -21.14
CA LEU A 303 10.63 -5.26 -20.27
C LEU A 303 11.85 -4.98 -19.39
N LEU A 304 12.25 -3.73 -19.29
CA LEU A 304 13.34 -3.30 -18.41
C LEU A 304 12.77 -2.77 -17.09
N SER A 305 13.24 -3.35 -15.99
CA SER A 305 12.86 -2.93 -14.65
C SER A 305 13.54 -1.61 -14.25
N THR A 306 13.22 -1.14 -13.05
CA THR A 306 13.82 0.03 -12.42
C THR A 306 15.22 -0.26 -11.85
N TYR A 307 15.94 0.77 -11.44
CA TYR A 307 17.21 0.64 -10.72
C TYR A 307 17.01 0.99 -9.23
N PRO A 308 17.07 0.02 -8.30
CA PRO A 308 17.24 -1.44 -8.48
C PRO A 308 15.94 -2.16 -8.93
N PRO A 309 16.01 -3.39 -9.49
CA PRO A 309 14.85 -4.12 -10.00
C PRO A 309 14.07 -4.82 -8.87
N ILE A 310 13.47 -4.03 -7.98
CA ILE A 310 12.69 -4.50 -6.84
C ILE A 310 11.21 -4.23 -7.11
N SER A 311 10.31 -5.10 -6.66
CA SER A 311 8.87 -4.95 -6.90
C SER A 311 8.29 -3.64 -6.35
N ALA A 312 8.78 -3.13 -5.21
CA ALA A 312 8.33 -1.85 -4.66
C ALA A 312 8.51 -0.64 -5.61
N PRO A 313 9.73 -0.26 -6.04
CA PRO A 313 9.92 0.81 -7.02
C PRO A 313 9.28 0.47 -8.37
N ALA A 314 9.36 -0.79 -8.82
CA ALA A 314 8.91 -1.19 -10.14
C ALA A 314 7.39 -1.08 -10.32
N TRP A 315 6.58 -1.59 -9.38
CA TRP A 315 5.11 -1.47 -9.46
C TRP A 315 4.61 -0.04 -9.24
N VAL A 316 5.35 0.79 -8.50
CA VAL A 316 5.03 2.23 -8.38
C VAL A 316 5.36 2.96 -9.68
N THR A 317 6.47 2.63 -10.34
CA THR A 317 6.81 3.15 -11.66
C THR A 317 5.73 2.78 -12.68
N PHE A 318 5.30 1.51 -12.72
CA PHE A 318 4.16 1.05 -13.51
C PHE A 318 2.89 1.86 -13.25
N LEU A 319 2.55 2.08 -11.97
CA LEU A 319 1.32 2.76 -11.58
C LEU A 319 1.35 4.27 -11.84
N THR A 320 2.51 4.91 -11.91
CA THR A 320 2.64 6.38 -11.93
C THR A 320 3.26 6.93 -13.20
N GLY A 321 3.84 6.08 -14.05
CA GLY A 321 4.60 6.50 -15.23
C GLY A 321 5.86 7.30 -14.90
N ASN A 322 6.32 7.24 -13.64
CA ASN A 322 7.45 8.00 -13.13
C ASN A 322 8.55 7.05 -12.70
N ASN A 323 9.81 7.41 -12.92
CA ASN A 323 10.93 6.62 -12.43
C ASN A 323 11.15 6.83 -10.90
N PRO A 324 11.95 5.97 -10.23
CA PRO A 324 12.22 6.09 -8.80
C PRO A 324 12.75 7.45 -8.35
N GLY A 325 13.55 8.13 -9.17
CA GLY A 325 14.07 9.47 -8.88
C GLY A 325 12.97 10.53 -8.76
N ARG A 326 11.80 10.29 -9.36
CA ARG A 326 10.65 11.21 -9.37
C ARG A 326 9.59 10.87 -8.34
N HIS A 327 9.21 9.61 -8.18
CA HIS A 327 8.24 9.22 -7.15
C HIS A 327 8.87 8.97 -5.78
N GLY A 328 10.20 8.88 -5.70
CA GLY A 328 10.94 8.84 -4.44
C GLY A 328 10.84 7.53 -3.68
N ILE A 329 10.54 6.40 -4.33
CA ILE A 329 10.53 5.07 -3.71
C ILE A 329 11.60 4.24 -4.39
N PHE A 330 12.60 3.78 -3.64
CA PHE A 330 13.74 3.02 -4.20
C PHE A 330 13.79 1.57 -3.72
N ASN A 331 13.11 1.26 -2.60
CA ASN A 331 13.01 -0.06 -1.98
C ASN A 331 11.86 -0.03 -0.95
N PHE A 332 11.41 -1.17 -0.42
CA PHE A 332 10.40 -1.28 0.65
C PHE A 332 10.81 -0.53 1.93
N GLN A 333 12.11 -0.49 2.22
CA GLN A 333 12.72 0.51 3.11
C GLN A 333 13.46 1.51 2.24
N ASN A 334 12.97 2.75 2.21
CA ASN A 334 13.51 3.71 1.26
C ASN A 334 14.99 4.03 1.54
N LEU A 335 15.68 4.61 0.56
CA LEU A 335 17.07 5.03 0.74
C LEU A 335 17.16 6.37 1.48
N ASP A 336 18.14 6.48 2.37
CA ASP A 336 18.46 7.69 3.15
C ASP A 336 19.99 7.84 3.25
N LEU A 337 20.56 8.65 2.36
CA LEU A 337 22.00 8.88 2.30
C LEU A 337 22.54 9.77 3.42
N SER A 338 21.68 10.38 4.25
CA SER A 338 22.13 11.03 5.47
C SER A 338 22.63 10.01 6.51
N ARG A 339 22.32 8.71 6.30
CA ARG A 339 22.79 7.60 7.12
C ARG A 339 23.84 6.80 6.38
N TYR A 340 24.87 6.33 7.11
CA TYR A 340 25.88 5.44 6.51
C TYR A 340 25.33 4.06 6.13
N SER A 341 24.19 3.64 6.68
CA SER A 341 23.49 2.45 6.20
C SER A 341 22.83 2.65 4.84
N SER A 342 22.64 3.88 4.37
CA SER A 342 21.87 4.25 3.17
C SER A 342 20.39 3.88 3.18
N PHE A 343 19.85 3.33 4.27
CA PHE A 343 18.44 2.94 4.40
C PHE A 343 17.73 3.74 5.50
N SER A 344 16.52 4.17 5.20
CA SER A 344 15.53 4.70 6.14
C SER A 344 15.11 3.64 7.15
N GLU A 345 14.60 4.08 8.29
CA GLU A 345 14.01 3.20 9.30
C GLU A 345 12.54 2.90 9.03
N THR A 346 11.86 3.66 8.18
CA THR A 346 10.42 3.50 7.89
C THR A 346 10.16 2.69 6.61
N LEU A 347 9.03 1.99 6.60
CA LEU A 347 8.51 1.35 5.38
C LEU A 347 7.79 2.37 4.50
N VAL A 348 7.92 2.19 3.19
CA VAL A 348 7.07 2.88 2.21
C VAL A 348 5.69 2.22 2.12
N ASN A 349 4.68 3.00 1.78
CA ASN A 349 3.29 2.53 1.64
C ASN A 349 2.54 3.37 0.58
N SER A 350 1.27 3.06 0.33
CA SER A 350 0.47 3.71 -0.72
C SER A 350 0.33 5.23 -0.60
N SER A 351 0.42 5.78 0.62
CA SER A 351 0.28 7.22 0.87
C SER A 351 1.31 8.08 0.15
N TYR A 352 2.45 7.50 -0.24
CA TYR A 352 3.52 8.20 -0.95
C TYR A 352 3.14 8.54 -2.41
N PHE A 353 2.20 7.81 -3.01
CA PHE A 353 1.89 7.94 -4.44
C PHE A 353 0.39 7.90 -4.78
N ARG A 354 -0.51 7.59 -3.84
CA ARG A 354 -1.96 7.64 -4.05
C ARG A 354 -2.40 9.01 -4.57
N GLY A 355 -3.37 9.03 -5.48
CA GLY A 355 -3.84 10.26 -6.15
C GLY A 355 -3.05 10.65 -7.40
N LYS A 356 -1.97 9.93 -7.74
CA LYS A 356 -1.11 10.19 -8.91
C LYS A 356 -1.01 8.99 -9.86
N THR A 357 -1.84 7.96 -9.67
CA THR A 357 -1.71 6.69 -10.37
C THR A 357 -2.61 6.59 -11.59
N LEU A 358 -2.33 5.61 -12.46
CA LEU A 358 -3.23 5.13 -13.52
C LEU A 358 -4.68 4.98 -13.03
N LEU A 359 -4.85 4.45 -11.82
CA LEU A 359 -6.16 4.21 -11.20
C LEU A 359 -6.88 5.53 -10.89
N ASP A 360 -6.14 6.52 -10.40
CA ASP A 360 -6.68 7.82 -10.03
C ASP A 360 -7.06 8.63 -11.28
N HIS A 361 -6.19 8.62 -12.29
CA HIS A 361 -6.40 9.29 -13.57
C HIS A 361 -7.59 8.70 -14.33
N ALA A 362 -7.61 7.39 -14.55
CA ALA A 362 -8.72 6.74 -15.24
C ALA A 362 -10.04 6.86 -14.46
N GLY A 363 -10.00 6.70 -13.14
CA GLY A 363 -11.20 6.66 -12.30
C GLY A 363 -11.98 7.97 -12.32
N ALA A 364 -11.27 9.09 -12.34
CA ALA A 364 -11.92 10.39 -12.35
C ALA A 364 -12.43 10.84 -13.73
N GLU A 365 -11.96 10.22 -14.82
CA GLU A 365 -12.62 10.29 -16.13
C GLU A 365 -13.80 9.31 -16.23
N GLY A 366 -14.28 8.82 -15.08
CA GLY A 366 -15.46 7.97 -14.98
C GLY A 366 -15.22 6.50 -15.34
N LYS A 367 -13.97 6.07 -15.60
CA LYS A 367 -13.66 4.67 -15.90
C LYS A 367 -13.84 3.81 -14.65
N ARG A 368 -14.58 2.71 -14.79
CA ARG A 368 -14.72 1.71 -13.73
C ARG A 368 -13.47 0.85 -13.67
N ILE A 369 -12.91 0.69 -12.48
CA ILE A 369 -11.61 0.04 -12.29
C ILE A 369 -11.71 -1.19 -11.37
N LEU A 370 -10.99 -2.25 -11.72
CA LEU A 370 -10.53 -3.26 -10.77
C LEU A 370 -9.01 -3.12 -10.62
N ALA A 371 -8.53 -2.91 -9.40
CA ALA A 371 -7.12 -3.03 -9.05
C ALA A 371 -6.96 -4.18 -8.05
N TYR A 372 -6.45 -5.32 -8.49
CA TYR A 372 -6.37 -6.53 -7.69
C TYR A 372 -4.92 -6.85 -7.31
N ARG A 373 -4.63 -6.70 -6.01
CA ARG A 373 -3.41 -7.12 -5.31
C ARG A 373 -2.09 -6.56 -5.86
N ILE A 374 -2.12 -5.39 -6.51
CA ILE A 374 -0.90 -4.71 -6.98
C ILE A 374 -0.01 -4.39 -5.77
N PRO A 375 1.30 -4.71 -5.76
CA PRO A 375 2.17 -4.44 -4.63
C PRO A 375 2.17 -2.96 -4.20
N LEU A 376 2.46 -2.71 -2.92
CA LEU A 376 2.54 -1.37 -2.31
C LEU A 376 1.21 -0.59 -2.23
N THR A 377 0.08 -1.20 -2.56
CA THR A 377 -1.23 -0.52 -2.54
C THR A 377 -1.95 -0.57 -1.19
N TYR A 378 -1.24 -0.86 -0.10
CA TYR A 378 -1.73 -0.77 1.28
C TYR A 378 -1.19 0.50 1.97
N PRO A 379 -2.02 1.23 2.75
CA PRO A 379 -3.48 1.08 2.90
C PRO A 379 -4.24 1.30 1.59
N ALA A 380 -5.35 0.58 1.41
CA ALA A 380 -6.23 0.78 0.26
C ALA A 380 -6.78 2.23 0.26
N TRP A 381 -6.95 2.83 -0.91
CA TRP A 381 -7.60 4.14 -1.06
C TRP A 381 -8.77 4.08 -2.05
N SER A 382 -9.67 5.07 -1.97
CA SER A 382 -10.84 5.14 -2.83
C SER A 382 -10.46 5.37 -4.29
N ILE A 383 -10.99 4.52 -5.18
CA ILE A 383 -10.96 4.67 -6.64
C ILE A 383 -12.37 4.48 -7.20
N ASN A 384 -12.60 4.81 -8.48
CA ASN A 384 -13.88 4.55 -9.14
C ASN A 384 -14.04 3.06 -9.50
N GLY A 385 -14.27 2.21 -8.48
CA GLY A 385 -14.38 0.77 -8.64
C GLY A 385 -13.96 0.01 -7.39
N LEU A 386 -13.19 -1.07 -7.57
CA LEU A 386 -12.71 -1.92 -6.48
C LEU A 386 -11.17 -1.95 -6.50
N LEU A 387 -10.56 -1.48 -5.41
CA LEU A 387 -9.14 -1.69 -5.13
C LEU A 387 -9.02 -2.74 -4.03
N VAL A 388 -8.27 -3.82 -4.28
CA VAL A 388 -7.86 -4.81 -3.29
C VAL A 388 -6.35 -4.68 -3.13
N SER A 389 -5.88 -4.30 -1.95
CA SER A 389 -4.45 -4.03 -1.72
C SER A 389 -3.59 -5.28 -1.94
N GLY A 390 -2.42 -5.06 -2.52
CA GLY A 390 -1.36 -6.05 -2.65
C GLY A 390 -0.34 -5.99 -1.52
N PRO A 391 0.57 -6.98 -1.48
CA PRO A 391 1.62 -7.06 -0.47
C PRO A 391 2.59 -5.87 -0.53
N PRO A 392 3.26 -5.51 0.59
CA PRO A 392 3.07 -6.06 1.92
C PRO A 392 1.75 -5.56 2.54
N THR A 393 1.00 -6.45 3.18
CA THR A 393 -0.18 -6.13 4.00
C THR A 393 0.05 -6.63 5.43
N PRO A 394 -0.65 -6.09 6.45
CA PRO A 394 -0.48 -6.56 7.82
C PRO A 394 -0.86 -8.04 8.00
N ASP A 395 -1.94 -8.48 7.34
CA ASP A 395 -2.36 -9.89 7.28
C ASP A 395 -2.60 -10.31 5.82
N ARG A 396 -1.81 -11.25 5.30
CA ARG A 396 -1.99 -11.74 3.92
C ARG A 396 -3.25 -12.57 3.70
N LYS A 397 -3.91 -13.08 4.74
CA LYS A 397 -5.17 -13.82 4.58
C LYS A 397 -6.36 -12.87 4.40
N ARG A 398 -6.27 -11.66 4.96
CA ARG A 398 -7.35 -10.67 4.92
C ARG A 398 -7.36 -9.90 3.60
N ALA A 399 -8.56 -9.67 3.07
CA ALA A 399 -8.76 -8.70 2.00
C ALA A 399 -8.79 -7.28 2.58
N TYR A 400 -7.84 -6.44 2.17
CA TYR A 400 -7.90 -5.00 2.40
C TYR A 400 -8.40 -4.35 1.12
N ALA A 401 -9.60 -3.80 1.12
CA ALA A 401 -10.20 -3.29 -0.11
C ALA A 401 -10.91 -1.95 0.10
N MET A 402 -11.00 -1.18 -0.98
CA MET A 402 -11.82 0.02 -1.08
C MET A 402 -12.79 -0.09 -2.27
N PRO A 403 -14.09 0.20 -2.07
CA PRO A 403 -14.71 0.59 -0.80
C PRO A 403 -14.73 -0.56 0.23
N ALA A 404 -14.63 -0.23 1.52
CA ALA A 404 -14.37 -1.18 2.60
C ALA A 404 -15.45 -2.27 2.74
N GLU A 405 -16.72 -1.94 2.47
CA GLU A 405 -17.83 -2.88 2.46
C GLU A 405 -17.65 -4.04 1.47
N ARG A 406 -16.88 -3.85 0.40
CA ARG A 406 -16.57 -4.92 -0.56
C ARG A 406 -15.53 -5.91 -0.03
N ALA A 407 -14.73 -5.52 0.96
CA ALA A 407 -13.75 -6.43 1.56
C ALA A 407 -14.43 -7.65 2.21
N ALA A 408 -15.62 -7.48 2.79
CA ALA A 408 -16.39 -8.56 3.41
C ALA A 408 -17.02 -9.53 2.38
N GLU A 409 -17.12 -9.13 1.12
CA GLU A 409 -17.62 -9.98 0.03
C GLU A 409 -16.53 -10.87 -0.57
N LEU A 410 -15.25 -10.56 -0.29
CA LEU A 410 -14.12 -11.29 -0.81
C LEU A 410 -13.80 -12.50 0.10
N PRO A 411 -13.39 -13.64 -0.47
CA PRO A 411 -12.91 -14.76 0.32
C PRO A 411 -11.61 -14.38 1.06
N GLU A 412 -11.08 -15.30 1.86
CA GLU A 412 -9.67 -15.14 2.28
C GLU A 412 -8.78 -15.03 1.03
N MET A 413 -7.74 -14.20 1.12
CA MET A 413 -6.86 -13.95 -0.03
C MET A 413 -5.87 -15.09 -0.23
N THR A 414 -5.51 -15.79 0.84
CA THR A 414 -4.51 -16.87 0.83
C THR A 414 -4.84 -17.92 1.90
N LEU A 415 -4.37 -19.16 1.73
CA LEU A 415 -4.59 -20.23 2.73
C LEU A 415 -3.65 -20.12 3.93
N LEU A 416 -2.42 -19.66 3.70
CA LEU A 416 -1.36 -19.61 4.71
C LEU A 416 -1.13 -18.17 5.15
N SER A 417 -1.11 -17.95 6.47
CA SER A 417 -0.59 -16.72 7.07
C SER A 417 0.89 -16.51 6.73
N HIS A 418 1.43 -15.32 7.05
CA HIS A 418 2.85 -15.01 6.89
C HIS A 418 3.75 -16.07 7.52
N ASP A 419 3.46 -16.41 8.78
CA ASP A 419 4.23 -17.37 9.56
C ASP A 419 4.12 -18.81 9.03
N GLU A 420 2.94 -19.20 8.55
CA GLU A 420 2.73 -20.54 7.99
C GLU A 420 3.45 -20.69 6.66
N LEU A 421 3.39 -19.68 5.79
CA LEU A 421 4.13 -19.69 4.53
C LEU A 421 5.64 -19.73 4.77
N ALA A 422 6.16 -18.91 5.69
CA ALA A 422 7.58 -18.91 6.04
C ALA A 422 8.04 -20.27 6.60
N ARG A 423 7.21 -20.91 7.44
CA ARG A 423 7.47 -22.26 7.94
C ARG A 423 7.45 -23.31 6.82
N ALA A 424 6.45 -23.26 5.93
CA ALA A 424 6.35 -24.18 4.80
C ALA A 424 7.56 -24.07 3.87
N LYS A 425 7.97 -22.85 3.51
CA LYS A 425 9.18 -22.58 2.72
C LYS A 425 10.42 -23.16 3.38
N LYS A 426 10.62 -22.87 4.67
CA LYS A 426 11.77 -23.37 5.43
C LYS A 426 11.79 -24.89 5.55
N ALA A 427 10.62 -25.52 5.62
CA ALA A 427 10.48 -26.97 5.68
C ALA A 427 10.61 -27.64 4.29
N GLY A 428 10.60 -26.88 3.20
CA GLY A 428 10.50 -27.44 1.85
C GLY A 428 9.15 -28.11 1.58
N ASP A 429 8.08 -27.66 2.25
CA ASP A 429 6.73 -28.21 2.09
C ASP A 429 6.05 -27.67 0.82
N ILE A 430 6.48 -28.22 -0.32
CA ILE A 430 5.99 -27.84 -1.65
C ILE A 430 4.49 -28.13 -1.79
N ALA A 431 3.97 -29.17 -1.13
CA ALA A 431 2.54 -29.50 -1.19
C ALA A 431 1.67 -28.40 -0.54
N ALA A 432 2.07 -27.89 0.64
CA ALA A 432 1.38 -26.78 1.28
C ALA A 432 1.45 -25.49 0.45
N ILE A 433 2.59 -25.23 -0.18
CA ILE A 433 2.80 -24.06 -1.04
C ILE A 433 1.96 -24.17 -2.32
N ASP A 434 1.93 -25.34 -2.95
CA ASP A 434 1.08 -25.60 -4.12
C ASP A 434 -0.40 -25.43 -3.80
N ALA A 435 -0.86 -25.93 -2.64
CA ALA A 435 -2.24 -25.71 -2.20
C ALA A 435 -2.55 -24.22 -2.01
N CYS A 436 -1.62 -23.46 -1.39
CA CYS A 436 -1.76 -22.01 -1.23
C CYS A 436 -1.80 -21.30 -2.59
N ASN A 437 -0.87 -21.59 -3.49
CA ASN A 437 -0.80 -21.00 -4.83
C ASN A 437 -2.06 -21.30 -5.65
N ALA A 438 -2.57 -22.53 -5.59
CA ALA A 438 -3.80 -22.93 -6.29
C ALA A 438 -5.00 -22.13 -5.82
N TYR A 439 -5.10 -21.92 -4.51
CA TYR A 439 -6.13 -21.09 -3.93
C TYR A 439 -5.98 -19.63 -4.33
N GLU A 440 -4.78 -19.05 -4.24
CA GLU A 440 -4.51 -17.66 -4.63
C GLU A 440 -4.86 -17.42 -6.12
N LEU A 441 -4.46 -18.34 -7.00
CA LEU A 441 -4.75 -18.27 -8.44
C LEU A 441 -6.25 -18.41 -8.72
N LYS A 442 -6.94 -19.30 -8.00
CA LYS A 442 -8.40 -19.46 -8.12
C LYS A 442 -9.15 -18.19 -7.72
N VAL A 443 -8.78 -17.57 -6.59
CA VAL A 443 -9.42 -16.32 -6.15
C VAL A 443 -9.18 -15.20 -7.17
N MET A 444 -7.96 -15.11 -7.72
CA MET A 444 -7.63 -14.18 -8.80
C MET A 444 -8.50 -14.40 -10.05
N ASP A 445 -8.67 -15.65 -10.49
CA ASP A 445 -9.54 -16.02 -11.63
C ASP A 445 -10.98 -15.59 -11.40
N GLU A 446 -11.55 -15.92 -10.24
CA GLU A 446 -12.95 -15.59 -9.89
C GLU A 446 -13.19 -14.07 -9.86
N VAL A 447 -12.30 -13.30 -9.22
CA VAL A 447 -12.41 -11.84 -9.12
C VAL A 447 -12.23 -11.18 -10.49
N THR A 448 -11.24 -11.64 -11.27
CA THR A 448 -10.94 -11.06 -12.60
C THR A 448 -12.07 -11.33 -13.59
N ARG A 449 -12.58 -12.57 -13.66
CA ARG A 449 -13.71 -12.93 -14.54
C ARG A 449 -14.96 -12.13 -14.21
N ARG A 450 -15.27 -11.98 -12.92
CA ARG A 450 -16.41 -11.17 -12.49
C ARG A 450 -16.26 -9.71 -12.93
N ALA A 451 -15.08 -9.11 -12.82
CA ALA A 451 -14.86 -7.75 -13.28
C ALA A 451 -15.01 -7.60 -14.81
N ILE A 452 -14.57 -8.59 -15.58
CA ILE A 452 -14.79 -8.66 -17.04
C ILE A 452 -16.30 -8.70 -17.34
N ASP A 453 -17.04 -9.59 -16.68
CA ASP A 453 -18.49 -9.79 -16.87
C ASP A 453 -19.32 -8.57 -16.43
N ASP A 454 -18.91 -7.89 -15.36
CA ASP A 454 -19.53 -6.66 -14.85
C ASP A 454 -19.26 -5.44 -15.77
N GLY A 455 -18.45 -5.63 -16.82
CA GLY A 455 -18.14 -4.62 -17.82
C GLY A 455 -17.21 -3.53 -17.31
N THR A 456 -16.30 -3.84 -16.39
CA THR A 456 -15.24 -2.96 -15.91
C THR A 456 -14.40 -2.45 -17.08
N ASP A 457 -13.99 -1.18 -17.04
CA ASP A 457 -13.29 -0.53 -18.16
C ASP A 457 -11.78 -0.76 -18.09
N VAL A 458 -11.20 -0.70 -16.89
CA VAL A 458 -9.76 -0.93 -16.67
C VAL A 458 -9.59 -1.98 -15.57
N ILE A 459 -8.91 -3.08 -15.89
CA ILE A 459 -8.61 -4.15 -14.96
C ILE A 459 -7.10 -4.25 -14.84
N VAL A 460 -6.59 -4.14 -13.63
CA VAL A 460 -5.20 -4.42 -13.29
C VAL A 460 -5.19 -5.56 -12.29
N THR A 461 -4.64 -6.70 -12.67
CA THR A 461 -4.63 -7.90 -11.83
C THR A 461 -3.22 -8.44 -11.71
N PHE A 462 -2.85 -8.84 -10.49
CA PHE A 462 -1.48 -9.19 -10.15
C PHE A 462 -1.37 -10.57 -9.49
N THR A 463 -0.31 -11.31 -9.81
CA THR A 463 0.12 -12.50 -9.06
C THR A 463 1.61 -12.49 -8.77
N GLY A 464 1.97 -12.74 -7.51
CA GLY A 464 3.35 -12.87 -7.02
C GLY A 464 3.86 -14.31 -6.95
N ILE A 465 3.11 -15.27 -7.53
CA ILE A 465 3.48 -16.69 -7.49
C ILE A 465 4.85 -16.95 -8.13
N PRO A 466 5.20 -16.41 -9.33
CA PRO A 466 6.50 -16.69 -9.95
C PRO A 466 7.67 -16.22 -9.06
N ASP A 467 7.67 -14.95 -8.64
CA ASP A 467 8.69 -14.40 -7.74
C ASP A 467 8.86 -15.22 -6.44
N GLY A 468 7.75 -15.53 -5.76
CA GLY A 468 7.77 -16.31 -4.53
C GLY A 468 8.36 -17.72 -4.70
N LEU A 469 8.12 -18.36 -5.85
CA LEU A 469 8.70 -19.65 -6.21
C LEU A 469 10.16 -19.54 -6.63
N HIS A 470 10.56 -18.48 -7.33
CA HIS A 470 11.96 -18.24 -7.69
C HIS A 470 12.83 -18.13 -6.44
N HIS A 471 12.45 -17.28 -5.49
CA HIS A 471 13.18 -17.15 -4.23
C HIS A 471 13.31 -18.50 -3.50
N SER A 472 12.22 -19.27 -3.44
CA SER A 472 12.18 -20.47 -2.60
C SER A 472 12.82 -21.70 -3.26
N PHE A 473 12.70 -21.86 -4.58
CA PHE A 473 12.92 -23.16 -5.25
C PHE A 473 13.73 -23.11 -6.55
N TRP A 474 14.38 -21.99 -6.89
CA TRP A 474 15.21 -21.94 -8.09
C TRP A 474 16.29 -23.03 -8.12
N HIS A 475 16.88 -23.37 -6.97
CA HIS A 475 17.87 -24.45 -6.86
C HIS A 475 17.36 -25.83 -7.29
N LEU A 476 16.05 -26.10 -7.23
CA LEU A 476 15.48 -27.34 -7.72
C LEU A 476 15.37 -27.36 -9.25
N HIS A 477 15.16 -26.19 -9.85
CA HIS A 477 15.06 -26.00 -11.30
C HIS A 477 16.45 -25.95 -11.97
N ASP A 478 17.41 -25.30 -11.32
CA ASP A 478 18.74 -25.01 -11.85
C ASP A 478 19.77 -26.05 -11.38
N SER A 479 20.23 -26.86 -12.34
CA SER A 479 21.23 -27.90 -12.10
C SER A 479 22.63 -27.35 -11.80
N SER A 480 22.89 -26.07 -12.08
CA SER A 480 24.15 -25.40 -11.74
C SER A 480 24.20 -24.90 -10.30
N SER A 481 23.06 -24.88 -9.60
CA SER A 481 22.99 -24.42 -8.22
C SER A 481 23.85 -25.29 -7.29
N PRO A 482 24.63 -24.70 -6.36
CA PRO A 482 25.36 -25.45 -5.34
C PRO A 482 24.43 -26.18 -4.35
N LEU A 483 23.12 -25.87 -4.37
CA LEU A 483 22.09 -26.51 -3.56
C LEU A 483 21.23 -27.48 -4.38
N HIS A 484 21.57 -27.77 -5.63
CA HIS A 484 20.76 -28.63 -6.48
C HIS A 484 20.60 -30.03 -5.88
N ASP A 485 19.35 -30.39 -5.57
CA ASP A 485 19.03 -31.71 -5.03
C ASP A 485 18.65 -32.68 -6.16
N VAL A 486 19.62 -33.52 -6.52
CA VAL A 486 19.42 -34.58 -7.53
C VAL A 486 18.40 -35.63 -7.08
N SER A 487 18.16 -35.79 -5.77
CA SER A 487 17.23 -36.77 -5.20
C SER A 487 15.78 -36.29 -5.13
N ALA A 488 15.54 -34.98 -5.30
CA ALA A 488 14.21 -34.41 -5.33
C ALA A 488 13.34 -35.06 -6.42
N SER A 489 12.04 -35.18 -6.13
CA SER A 489 11.11 -35.81 -7.06
C SER A 489 10.99 -35.00 -8.35
N ALA A 490 10.59 -35.65 -9.45
CA ALA A 490 10.36 -34.95 -10.71
C ALA A 490 9.27 -33.86 -10.56
N HIS A 491 8.29 -34.07 -9.67
CA HIS A 491 7.24 -33.10 -9.37
C HIS A 491 7.79 -31.83 -8.73
N ASP A 492 8.72 -31.98 -7.78
CA ASP A 492 9.32 -30.87 -7.03
C ASP A 492 10.28 -30.07 -7.91
N LYS A 493 11.10 -30.74 -8.73
CA LYS A 493 12.00 -30.09 -9.70
C LYS A 493 11.26 -29.24 -10.73
N ASP A 494 10.01 -29.59 -11.03
CA ASP A 494 9.18 -28.88 -12.02
C ASP A 494 8.30 -27.78 -11.39
N VAL A 495 8.36 -27.53 -10.06
CA VAL A 495 7.43 -26.63 -9.35
C VAL A 495 7.29 -25.26 -10.03
N ILE A 496 8.39 -24.61 -10.39
CA ILE A 496 8.37 -23.31 -11.10
C ILE A 496 7.67 -23.44 -12.46
N ARG A 497 8.08 -24.42 -13.27
CA ARG A 497 7.56 -24.62 -14.63
C ARG A 497 6.07 -24.98 -14.63
N ARG A 498 5.62 -25.79 -13.67
CA ARG A 498 4.20 -26.14 -13.48
C ARG A 498 3.36 -24.90 -13.26
N TRP A 499 3.76 -24.03 -12.33
CA TRP A 499 3.01 -22.80 -12.03
C TRP A 499 3.02 -21.79 -13.18
N TYR A 500 4.11 -21.71 -13.96
CA TYR A 500 4.10 -20.95 -15.21
C TYR A 500 3.02 -21.47 -16.19
N CYS A 501 2.90 -22.79 -16.34
CA CYS A 501 1.87 -23.39 -17.20
C CYS A 501 0.44 -23.19 -16.65
N GLU A 502 0.25 -23.22 -15.33
CA GLU A 502 -1.05 -22.94 -14.70
C GLU A 502 -1.49 -21.48 -14.93
N ILE A 503 -0.56 -20.53 -14.77
CA ILE A 503 -0.79 -19.11 -15.05
C ILE A 503 -1.13 -18.90 -16.54
N ASP A 504 -0.36 -19.52 -17.46
CA ASP A 504 -0.63 -19.46 -18.90
C ASP A 504 -2.05 -19.95 -19.23
N ARG A 505 -2.48 -21.07 -18.63
CA ARG A 505 -3.82 -21.63 -18.83
C ARG A 505 -4.91 -20.70 -18.32
N MET A 506 -4.74 -20.09 -17.14
CA MET A 506 -5.69 -19.14 -16.58
C MET A 506 -5.85 -17.92 -17.51
N ILE A 507 -4.73 -17.33 -17.95
CA ILE A 507 -4.73 -16.19 -18.90
C ILE A 507 -5.45 -16.59 -20.19
N GLY A 508 -5.17 -17.77 -20.74
CA GLY A 508 -5.84 -18.26 -21.96
C GLY A 508 -7.36 -18.38 -21.77
N GLY A 509 -7.79 -18.80 -20.58
CA GLY A 509 -9.19 -18.85 -20.20
C GLY A 509 -9.88 -17.48 -20.09
N TRP A 510 -9.16 -16.41 -19.76
CA TRP A 510 -9.69 -15.04 -19.81
C TRP A 510 -9.78 -14.55 -21.25
N LEU A 511 -8.68 -14.67 -22.00
CA LEU A 511 -8.57 -14.19 -23.38
C LEU A 511 -9.62 -14.80 -24.31
N ALA A 512 -9.99 -16.07 -24.11
CA ALA A 512 -11.02 -16.74 -24.90
C ALA A 512 -12.43 -16.11 -24.74
N GLY A 513 -12.66 -15.36 -23.66
CA GLY A 513 -13.94 -14.70 -23.37
C GLY A 513 -13.99 -13.22 -23.74
N LEU A 514 -12.86 -12.62 -24.17
CA LEU A 514 -12.79 -11.20 -24.50
C LEU A 514 -13.19 -10.95 -25.96
N GLY A 515 -13.93 -9.86 -26.20
CA GLY A 515 -14.20 -9.34 -27.54
C GLY A 515 -13.16 -8.33 -28.03
N ASP A 516 -13.38 -7.79 -29.23
CA ASP A 516 -12.48 -6.85 -29.90
C ASP A 516 -12.40 -5.47 -29.22
N GLU A 517 -13.25 -5.21 -28.21
CA GLU A 517 -13.22 -4.00 -27.40
C GLU A 517 -12.10 -3.98 -26.35
N TRP A 518 -11.34 -5.07 -26.22
CA TRP A 518 -10.26 -5.19 -25.22
C TRP A 518 -8.86 -4.99 -25.81
N ALA A 519 -8.08 -4.16 -25.13
CA ALA A 519 -6.63 -4.11 -25.21
C ALA A 519 -6.05 -4.86 -24.01
N VAL A 520 -5.18 -5.84 -24.25
CA VAL A 520 -4.59 -6.66 -23.19
C VAL A 520 -3.07 -6.49 -23.17
N ILE A 521 -2.51 -6.23 -21.99
CA ILE A 521 -1.08 -6.18 -21.75
C ILE A 521 -0.74 -7.19 -20.65
N VAL A 522 0.24 -8.06 -20.92
CA VAL A 522 0.81 -9.01 -19.97
C VAL A 522 2.25 -8.63 -19.74
N LEU A 523 2.63 -8.40 -18.48
CA LEU A 523 3.98 -7.99 -18.15
C LEU A 523 4.45 -8.56 -16.81
N SER A 524 5.76 -8.53 -16.59
CA SER A 524 6.36 -8.57 -15.27
C SER A 524 7.02 -7.22 -14.95
N ASP A 525 7.27 -6.95 -13.68
CA ASP A 525 8.00 -5.79 -13.18
C ASP A 525 9.52 -5.98 -13.23
N HIS A 526 9.97 -7.22 -13.12
CA HIS A 526 11.35 -7.63 -13.31
C HIS A 526 11.41 -9.09 -13.76
N GLY A 527 12.63 -9.58 -14.02
CA GLY A 527 12.88 -11.01 -14.25
C GLY A 527 13.25 -11.75 -12.97
N GLY A 528 13.32 -13.07 -13.07
CA GLY A 528 13.87 -13.95 -12.05
C GLY A 528 15.06 -14.73 -12.59
N GLY A 529 16.00 -15.08 -11.71
CA GLY A 529 17.23 -15.79 -12.04
C GLY A 529 17.83 -16.52 -10.85
N PRO A 530 18.97 -17.20 -11.02
CA PRO A 530 19.67 -17.86 -9.91
C PRO A 530 20.14 -16.84 -8.88
N ALA A 531 20.08 -17.21 -7.61
CA ALA A 531 20.67 -16.39 -6.56
C ALA A 531 22.19 -16.26 -6.78
N PRO A 532 22.77 -15.07 -6.53
CA PRO A 532 24.19 -14.86 -6.65
C PRO A 532 24.96 -15.76 -5.68
N THR A 533 26.04 -16.38 -6.16
CA THR A 533 26.87 -17.30 -5.36
C THR A 533 28.12 -16.63 -4.80
N ARG A 534 28.42 -15.39 -5.24
CA ARG A 534 29.60 -14.63 -4.82
C ARG A 534 29.24 -13.18 -4.49
N TYR A 535 29.96 -12.59 -3.55
CA TYR A 535 29.89 -11.16 -3.22
C TYR A 535 31.08 -10.40 -3.81
N LEU A 536 30.79 -9.25 -4.42
CA LEU A 536 31.73 -8.19 -4.82
C LEU A 536 31.82 -7.14 -3.72
N ASN A 537 32.93 -7.16 -2.99
CA ASN A 537 33.18 -6.28 -1.85
C ASN A 537 33.98 -5.05 -2.29
N VAL A 538 33.28 -4.09 -2.89
CA VAL A 538 33.90 -2.86 -3.44
C VAL A 538 34.63 -2.04 -2.37
N ASN A 539 34.19 -2.11 -1.11
CA ASN A 539 34.86 -1.46 0.01
C ASN A 539 36.33 -1.88 0.18
N HIS A 540 36.69 -3.11 -0.19
CA HIS A 540 38.09 -3.55 -0.23
C HIS A 540 38.94 -2.73 -1.20
N VAL A 541 38.43 -2.49 -2.42
CA VAL A 541 39.14 -1.74 -3.47
C VAL A 541 39.24 -0.27 -3.09
N LEU A 542 38.16 0.29 -2.54
CA LEU A 542 38.16 1.66 -2.02
C LEU A 542 39.19 1.83 -0.90
N ALA A 543 39.36 0.83 -0.04
CA ALA A 543 40.38 0.85 1.00
C ALA A 543 41.81 0.78 0.45
N GLN A 544 42.06 -0.10 -0.52
CA GLN A 544 43.37 -0.25 -1.19
C GLN A 544 43.82 1.05 -1.87
N HIS A 545 42.89 1.79 -2.48
CA HIS A 545 43.17 3.06 -3.16
C HIS A 545 43.02 4.28 -2.24
N GLY A 546 42.80 4.08 -0.95
CA GLY A 546 42.77 5.14 0.06
C GLY A 546 41.50 5.99 0.12
N TYR A 547 40.43 5.63 -0.61
CA TYR A 547 39.12 6.28 -0.53
C TYR A 547 38.32 5.86 0.70
N LEU A 548 38.54 4.65 1.22
CA LEU A 548 37.96 4.16 2.46
C LEU A 548 39.06 3.96 3.50
N LYS A 549 38.80 4.35 4.76
CA LYS A 549 39.73 4.13 5.87
C LYS A 549 39.14 3.13 6.85
N PRO A 550 39.70 1.91 6.97
CA PRO A 550 39.29 1.00 8.03
C PRO A 550 39.67 1.53 9.42
N THR A 551 38.89 1.17 10.43
CA THR A 551 39.19 1.43 11.85
C THR A 551 40.49 0.75 12.30
N SER A 552 41.13 1.27 13.34
CA SER A 552 42.39 0.73 13.88
C SER A 552 42.30 -0.76 14.24
N ALA A 553 43.43 -1.48 14.12
CA ALA A 553 43.50 -2.93 14.34
C ALA A 553 42.98 -3.40 15.72
N ALA A 554 43.07 -2.54 16.75
CA ALA A 554 42.51 -2.79 18.07
C ALA A 554 40.97 -2.79 18.07
N ARG A 555 40.33 -1.79 17.44
CA ARG A 555 38.87 -1.74 17.28
C ARG A 555 38.37 -2.86 16.35
N ALA A 556 39.11 -3.19 15.30
CA ALA A 556 38.78 -4.30 14.40
C ALA A 556 38.82 -5.67 15.10
N ARG A 557 39.78 -5.92 16.02
CA ARG A 557 39.80 -7.15 16.84
C ARG A 557 38.59 -7.23 17.77
N VAL A 558 38.24 -6.13 18.44
CA VAL A 558 37.06 -6.07 19.32
C VAL A 558 35.78 -6.34 18.51
N ALA A 559 35.62 -5.69 17.35
CA ALA A 559 34.50 -5.92 16.43
C ALA A 559 34.41 -7.40 15.99
N ARG A 560 35.54 -8.03 15.62
CA ARG A 560 35.57 -9.47 15.24
C ARG A 560 35.19 -10.39 16.40
N LEU A 561 35.66 -10.08 17.61
CA LEU A 561 35.39 -10.88 18.80
C LEU A 561 33.90 -10.78 19.19
N VAL A 562 33.33 -9.58 19.13
CA VAL A 562 31.90 -9.31 19.32
C VAL A 562 31.07 -10.02 18.25
N SER A 563 31.36 -9.86 16.95
CA SER A 563 30.62 -10.54 15.88
C SER A 563 30.66 -12.07 16.00
N ARG A 564 31.80 -12.66 16.38
CA ARG A 564 31.94 -14.11 16.60
C ARG A 564 31.10 -14.59 17.78
N GLN A 565 31.16 -13.91 18.92
CA GLN A 565 30.34 -14.26 20.08
C GLN A 565 28.85 -14.09 19.80
N MET A 566 28.46 -13.02 19.10
CA MET A 566 27.07 -12.79 18.71
C MET A 566 26.55 -13.86 17.75
N ASN A 567 27.33 -14.26 16.74
CA ASN A 567 26.95 -15.34 15.83
C ASN A 567 26.86 -16.69 16.56
N ALA A 568 27.72 -16.96 17.55
CA ALA A 568 27.64 -18.15 18.39
C ALA A 568 26.41 -18.13 19.32
N LEU A 569 26.07 -16.96 19.89
CA LEU A 569 24.90 -16.77 20.75
C LEU A 569 23.59 -16.88 19.95
N ARG A 570 23.56 -16.32 18.74
CA ARG A 570 22.45 -16.42 17.78
C ARG A 570 22.13 -17.86 17.38
N ARG A 571 23.12 -18.75 17.40
CA ARG A 571 22.95 -20.20 17.15
C ARG A 571 22.43 -20.97 18.37
N ARG A 572 22.52 -20.41 19.59
CA ARG A 572 22.23 -21.11 20.86
C ARG A 572 20.94 -20.66 21.55
N VAL A 573 20.38 -19.49 21.22
CA VAL A 573 19.18 -18.95 21.86
C VAL A 573 18.00 -18.92 20.87
N PRO A 574 16.97 -19.75 21.04
CA PRO A 574 15.73 -19.64 20.28
C PRO A 574 14.94 -18.43 20.81
N GLY A 575 14.56 -17.51 19.92
CA GLY A 575 13.79 -16.32 20.26
C GLY A 575 14.49 -15.02 19.89
N LYS A 576 14.40 -14.62 18.61
CA LYS A 576 14.96 -13.38 18.06
C LYS A 576 14.40 -12.10 18.72
N VAL A 577 13.32 -12.20 19.51
CA VAL A 577 12.50 -11.06 19.99
C VAL A 577 12.94 -10.53 21.36
N TRP A 578 13.24 -11.40 22.33
CA TRP A 578 13.58 -10.98 23.70
C TRP A 578 14.88 -10.15 23.74
N LEU A 579 15.91 -10.61 23.03
CA LEU A 579 17.18 -9.88 22.92
C LEU A 579 17.01 -8.56 22.14
N LYS A 580 16.19 -8.55 21.08
CA LYS A 580 15.91 -7.33 20.29
C LYS A 580 15.15 -6.27 21.10
N ASN A 581 14.27 -6.65 22.02
CA ASN A 581 13.42 -5.72 22.75
C ASN A 581 14.09 -5.13 24.00
N HIS A 582 15.00 -5.86 24.65
CA HIS A 582 15.62 -5.45 25.93
C HIS A 582 17.05 -4.91 25.84
N LEU A 583 17.68 -4.88 24.65
CA LEU A 583 18.98 -4.20 24.51
C LEU A 583 18.84 -2.67 24.62
N PRO A 584 19.78 -1.94 25.26
CA PRO A 584 19.82 -0.48 25.20
C PRO A 584 19.96 0.03 23.75
N ALA A 585 19.35 1.18 23.43
CA ALA A 585 19.35 1.75 22.07
C ALA A 585 20.77 1.95 21.48
N ALA A 586 21.72 2.39 22.31
CA ALA A 586 23.12 2.54 21.92
C ALA A 586 23.74 1.19 21.49
N LEU A 587 23.45 0.11 22.20
CA LEU A 587 23.96 -1.22 21.89
C LEU A 587 23.26 -1.81 20.65
N LYS A 588 21.95 -1.58 20.47
CA LYS A 588 21.24 -1.92 19.23
C LYS A 588 21.87 -1.23 18.01
N SER A 589 22.23 0.05 18.15
CA SER A 589 22.87 0.82 17.08
C SER A 589 24.27 0.29 16.73
N GLN A 590 25.08 -0.07 17.72
CA GLN A 590 26.41 -0.66 17.51
C GLN A 590 26.34 -2.05 16.87
N VAL A 591 25.39 -2.89 17.31
CA VAL A 591 25.12 -4.20 16.71
C VAL A 591 24.71 -4.06 15.25
N ARG A 592 23.82 -3.10 14.95
CA ARG A 592 23.39 -2.79 13.57
C ARG A 592 24.55 -2.28 12.71
N GLN A 593 25.38 -1.39 13.24
CA GLN A 593 26.55 -0.88 12.52
C GLN A 593 27.56 -1.98 12.21
N LEU A 594 27.78 -2.92 13.14
CA LEU A 594 28.63 -4.08 12.94
C LEU A 594 28.02 -5.08 11.93
N ARG A 595 26.70 -5.27 11.95
CA ARG A 595 25.96 -6.11 10.99
C ARG A 595 26.10 -5.57 9.56
N ASN A 596 25.94 -4.26 9.39
CA ASN A 596 25.96 -3.61 8.08
C ASN A 596 27.40 -3.26 7.62
N GLY A 597 28.45 -3.79 8.25
CA GLY A 597 29.85 -3.50 7.93
C GLY A 597 30.36 -2.09 8.29
N THR A 598 29.46 -1.13 8.50
CA THR A 598 29.76 0.29 8.81
C THR A 598 30.59 0.52 10.08
N GLY A 599 30.53 -0.38 11.07
CA GLY A 599 31.27 -0.27 12.32
C GLY A 599 32.78 -0.49 12.20
N ARG A 600 33.27 -0.91 11.02
CA ARG A 600 34.69 -1.11 10.73
C ARG A 600 35.34 0.05 9.97
N ILE A 601 34.60 1.14 9.71
CA ILE A 601 35.03 2.26 8.88
C ILE A 601 35.29 3.50 9.76
N ASP A 602 36.41 4.17 9.54
CA ASP A 602 36.70 5.51 10.06
C ASP A 602 36.10 6.56 9.12
N TRP A 603 34.92 7.03 9.49
CA TRP A 603 34.13 7.96 8.69
C TRP A 603 34.78 9.33 8.53
N SER A 604 35.55 9.79 9.52
CA SER A 604 36.21 11.09 9.51
C SER A 604 37.32 11.22 8.47
N ALA A 605 37.83 10.08 7.98
CA ALA A 605 38.91 10.00 7.00
C ALA A 605 38.50 9.25 5.71
N THR A 606 37.23 8.82 5.61
CA THR A 606 36.70 8.10 4.45
C THR A 606 36.06 9.07 3.46
N ARG A 607 36.41 8.95 2.17
CA ARG A 607 35.90 9.76 1.04
C ARG A 607 34.80 9.06 0.26
N ALA A 608 34.80 7.73 0.21
CA ALA A 608 33.74 6.95 -0.43
C ALA A 608 33.58 5.57 0.21
N TYR A 609 32.37 5.01 0.09
CA TYR A 609 32.01 3.71 0.64
C TYR A 609 30.90 3.07 -0.20
N ALA A 610 30.95 1.76 -0.37
CA ALA A 610 29.95 0.96 -1.03
C ALA A 610 28.95 0.38 -0.03
N VAL A 611 27.68 0.34 -0.45
CA VAL A 611 26.56 -0.23 0.31
C VAL A 611 25.74 -1.10 -0.65
N PRO A 612 25.57 -2.40 -0.36
CA PRO A 612 24.65 -3.26 -1.10
C PRO A 612 23.24 -2.67 -1.06
N ILE A 613 22.64 -2.47 -2.23
CA ILE A 613 21.25 -1.99 -2.34
C ILE A 613 20.34 -3.20 -2.51
N PHE A 614 20.43 -3.87 -3.65
CA PHE A 614 19.71 -5.10 -3.96
C PHE A 614 20.19 -5.70 -5.29
N PHE A 615 20.44 -7.01 -5.35
CA PHE A 615 20.92 -7.69 -6.56
C PHE A 615 20.02 -7.43 -7.79
N PRO A 616 20.59 -7.15 -8.99
CA PRO A 616 22.01 -7.12 -9.36
C PRO A 616 22.63 -5.70 -9.24
N VAL A 617 22.01 -4.78 -8.51
CA VAL A 617 22.46 -3.39 -8.40
C VAL A 617 23.03 -3.10 -7.01
N THR A 618 24.27 -2.64 -6.96
CA THR A 618 24.90 -2.15 -5.72
C THR A 618 25.36 -0.70 -5.86
N GLY A 619 25.49 0.00 -4.74
CA GLY A 619 25.76 1.45 -4.72
C GLY A 619 27.12 1.80 -4.15
N ILE A 620 27.73 2.86 -4.69
CA ILE A 620 28.85 3.57 -4.05
C ILE A 620 28.42 5.00 -3.74
N ASN A 621 28.58 5.37 -2.47
CA ASN A 621 28.37 6.72 -1.97
C ASN A 621 29.70 7.44 -1.83
N LEU A 622 29.74 8.70 -2.24
CA LEU A 622 30.75 9.65 -1.82
C LEU A 622 30.33 10.23 -0.46
N ASN A 623 31.28 10.35 0.47
CA ASN A 623 31.05 10.89 1.80
C ASN A 623 31.09 12.42 1.75
N VAL A 624 29.99 13.04 1.35
CA VAL A 624 29.89 14.48 1.00
C VAL A 624 29.58 15.34 2.22
N ARG A 625 30.31 16.46 2.35
CA ARG A 625 30.08 17.46 3.40
C ARG A 625 28.67 18.03 3.32
N GLY A 626 27.96 18.03 4.45
CA GLY A 626 26.57 18.52 4.54
C GLY A 626 25.51 17.49 4.16
N ARG A 627 25.88 16.36 3.53
CA ARG A 627 24.97 15.23 3.28
C ARG A 627 25.16 14.12 4.31
N GLN A 628 26.41 13.67 4.50
CA GLN A 628 26.75 12.65 5.49
C GLN A 628 27.27 13.27 6.80
N PRO A 629 27.07 12.62 7.97
CA PRO A 629 27.41 13.20 9.28
C PRO A 629 28.88 13.57 9.46
N GLN A 630 29.80 12.85 8.81
CA GLN A 630 31.23 13.13 8.81
C GLN A 630 31.75 13.23 7.37
N GLY A 631 30.98 13.88 6.49
CA GLY A 631 31.35 14.12 5.10
C GLY A 631 32.75 14.72 4.96
N THR A 632 33.59 14.13 4.12
CA THR A 632 34.97 14.57 3.89
C THR A 632 35.18 15.20 2.51
N VAL A 633 34.34 14.84 1.53
CA VAL A 633 34.39 15.33 0.15
C VAL A 633 33.57 16.63 0.02
N ALA A 634 34.17 17.69 -0.53
CA ALA A 634 33.44 18.91 -0.84
C ALA A 634 32.51 18.72 -2.06
N PRO A 635 31.30 19.32 -2.04
CA PRO A 635 30.43 19.33 -3.23
C PRO A 635 31.09 20.10 -4.40
N GLY A 636 30.60 19.89 -5.61
CA GLY A 636 31.12 20.52 -6.83
C GLY A 636 32.33 19.81 -7.41
N ALA A 637 33.40 20.55 -7.73
CA ALA A 637 34.52 20.02 -8.50
C ALA A 637 35.28 18.86 -7.82
N GLU A 638 35.39 18.84 -6.49
CA GLU A 638 36.00 17.70 -5.78
C GLU A 638 35.13 16.45 -5.91
N TYR A 639 33.82 16.58 -5.70
CA TYR A 639 32.86 15.50 -5.85
C TYR A 639 32.95 14.84 -7.24
N GLU A 640 32.88 15.64 -8.31
CA GLU A 640 32.94 15.12 -9.69
C GLU A 640 34.26 14.42 -10.00
N ARG A 641 35.39 14.96 -9.53
CA ARG A 641 36.70 14.34 -9.71
C ARG A 641 36.79 12.99 -9.01
N VAL A 642 36.42 12.92 -7.73
CA VAL A 642 36.46 11.68 -6.93
C VAL A 642 35.54 10.63 -7.52
N ARG A 643 34.34 11.05 -7.94
CA ARG A 643 33.36 10.17 -8.56
C ARG A 643 33.89 9.57 -9.86
N ALA A 644 34.45 10.39 -10.75
CA ALA A 644 35.05 9.93 -11.99
C ALA A 644 36.24 8.97 -11.78
N GLU A 645 37.07 9.21 -10.76
CA GLU A 645 38.18 8.32 -10.38
C GLU A 645 37.66 6.95 -9.93
N ILE A 646 36.65 6.92 -9.04
CA ILE A 646 36.06 5.69 -8.54
C ILE A 646 35.33 4.92 -9.64
N MET A 647 34.61 5.61 -10.54
CA MET A 647 33.96 4.97 -11.68
C MET A 647 34.96 4.24 -12.59
N ARG A 648 36.13 4.85 -12.87
CA ARG A 648 37.20 4.17 -13.63
C ARG A 648 37.71 2.92 -12.91
N LEU A 649 37.97 3.02 -11.60
CA LEU A 649 38.41 1.89 -10.80
C LEU A 649 37.38 0.75 -10.82
N ALA A 650 36.09 1.06 -10.67
CA ALA A 650 35.03 0.06 -10.70
C ALA A 650 34.91 -0.61 -12.08
N ALA A 651 35.05 0.14 -13.17
CA ALA A 651 34.97 -0.38 -14.54
C ALA A 651 36.13 -1.33 -14.90
N GLU A 652 37.27 -1.20 -14.21
CA GLU A 652 38.46 -2.02 -14.40
C GLU A 652 38.47 -3.30 -13.53
N LEU A 653 37.47 -3.51 -12.66
CA LEU A 653 37.42 -4.70 -11.80
C LEU A 653 37.26 -5.98 -12.62
N ARG A 654 38.18 -6.93 -12.41
CA ARG A 654 38.20 -8.25 -13.06
C ARG A 654 38.33 -9.37 -12.02
N ASP A 655 37.72 -10.50 -12.31
CA ASP A 655 37.96 -11.74 -11.58
C ASP A 655 39.40 -12.20 -11.82
N SER A 656 40.16 -12.43 -10.76
CA SER A 656 41.58 -12.79 -10.87
C SER A 656 41.83 -14.18 -11.47
N ALA A 657 40.86 -15.09 -11.41
CA ALA A 657 40.97 -16.44 -11.93
C ALA A 657 40.54 -16.53 -13.40
N SER A 658 39.44 -15.88 -13.78
CA SER A 658 38.90 -15.96 -15.16
C SER A 658 39.25 -14.76 -16.04
N GLY A 659 39.66 -13.63 -15.46
CA GLY A 659 39.84 -12.36 -16.18
C GLY A 659 38.52 -11.68 -16.58
N ALA A 660 37.36 -12.24 -16.22
CA ALA A 660 36.06 -11.70 -16.59
C ALA A 660 35.74 -10.39 -15.83
N PRO A 661 34.99 -9.45 -16.43
CA PRO A 661 34.51 -8.26 -15.72
C PRO A 661 33.60 -8.61 -14.54
N LEU A 662 33.79 -7.90 -13.42
CA LEU A 662 32.96 -8.07 -12.22
C LEU A 662 31.72 -7.16 -12.18
N CYS A 663 31.72 -6.12 -13.02
CA CYS A 663 30.59 -5.23 -13.23
C CYS A 663 30.22 -5.24 -14.72
N ARG A 664 28.94 -5.42 -15.03
CA ARG A 664 28.42 -5.23 -16.39
C ARG A 664 28.36 -3.75 -16.76
N GLN A 665 27.96 -2.92 -15.81
CA GLN A 665 27.82 -1.49 -16.02
C GLN A 665 28.28 -0.72 -14.78
N VAL A 666 28.85 0.46 -15.01
CA VAL A 666 29.21 1.44 -13.98
C VAL A 666 28.55 2.75 -14.38
N LEU A 667 27.49 3.10 -13.66
CA LEU A 667 26.55 4.13 -14.06
C LEU A 667 26.59 5.27 -13.06
N ARG A 668 26.37 6.48 -13.56
CA ARG A 668 25.97 7.58 -12.71
C ARG A 668 24.48 7.46 -12.41
N LYS A 669 24.06 7.92 -11.24
CA LYS A 669 22.62 7.94 -10.91
C LYS A 669 21.78 8.76 -11.88
N GLU A 670 22.33 9.83 -12.47
CA GLU A 670 21.61 10.66 -13.45
C GLU A 670 21.58 10.06 -14.87
N ASP A 671 22.40 9.05 -15.15
CA ASP A 671 22.33 8.32 -16.42
C ASP A 671 21.04 7.47 -16.51
N VAL A 672 20.45 7.10 -15.37
CA VAL A 672 19.34 6.14 -15.29
C VAL A 672 18.14 6.59 -14.46
N LEU A 673 18.26 7.67 -13.68
CA LEU A 673 17.19 8.19 -12.86
C LEU A 673 17.12 9.72 -12.98
N ALA A 674 15.91 10.26 -12.92
CA ALA A 674 15.65 11.69 -12.95
C ALA A 674 14.58 12.08 -11.92
N GLY A 675 14.69 13.27 -11.33
CA GLY A 675 13.67 13.81 -10.44
C GLY A 675 14.22 14.34 -9.11
N PRO A 676 13.34 14.89 -8.25
CA PRO A 676 13.74 15.59 -7.02
C PRO A 676 14.32 14.70 -5.93
N HIS A 677 14.24 13.37 -6.04
CA HIS A 677 14.69 12.45 -4.98
C HIS A 677 16.08 11.85 -5.23
N LEU A 678 16.83 12.35 -6.22
CA LEU A 678 18.17 11.84 -6.55
C LEU A 678 19.19 11.96 -5.40
N ASP A 679 18.98 12.84 -4.43
CA ASP A 679 19.86 12.97 -3.26
C ASP A 679 19.82 11.75 -2.32
N ASN A 680 18.79 10.90 -2.46
CA ASN A 680 18.66 9.64 -1.72
C ASN A 680 19.28 8.44 -2.45
N VAL A 681 19.77 8.62 -3.68
CA VAL A 681 20.34 7.54 -4.49
C VAL A 681 21.86 7.57 -4.44
N PRO A 682 22.54 6.41 -4.31
CA PRO A 682 24.00 6.33 -4.37
C PRO A 682 24.57 7.01 -5.60
N ASP A 683 25.71 7.66 -5.42
CA ASP A 683 26.31 8.51 -6.46
C ASP A 683 26.79 7.70 -7.66
N ILE A 684 27.17 6.44 -7.45
CA ILE A 684 27.55 5.51 -8.52
C ILE A 684 26.74 4.23 -8.30
N LEU A 685 26.13 3.74 -9.37
CA LEU A 685 25.43 2.46 -9.39
C LEU A 685 26.26 1.45 -10.18
N LEU A 686 26.42 0.26 -9.63
CA LEU A 686 27.09 -0.85 -10.29
C LEU A 686 26.06 -1.93 -10.60
N VAL A 687 25.90 -2.25 -11.88
CA VAL A 687 25.22 -3.48 -12.29
C VAL A 687 26.26 -4.58 -12.30
N THR A 688 26.13 -5.55 -11.40
CA THR A 688 27.11 -6.63 -11.24
C THR A 688 27.02 -7.64 -12.39
N ALA A 689 28.10 -8.41 -12.56
CA ALA A 689 28.09 -9.59 -13.43
C ALA A 689 27.15 -10.68 -12.87
N ASP A 690 26.73 -11.60 -13.75
CA ASP A 690 25.87 -12.72 -13.36
C ASP A 690 26.44 -13.51 -12.19
N GLY A 691 25.57 -13.87 -11.24
CA GLY A 691 25.94 -14.65 -10.08
C GLY A 691 26.75 -13.89 -9.01
N ILE A 692 26.93 -12.57 -9.15
CA ILE A 692 27.69 -11.73 -8.22
C ILE A 692 26.80 -10.66 -7.61
N ASP A 693 26.75 -10.56 -6.28
CA ASP A 693 26.03 -9.50 -5.55
C ASP A 693 26.97 -8.49 -4.89
N GLY A 694 26.46 -7.33 -4.49
CA GLY A 694 27.18 -6.38 -3.65
C GLY A 694 27.48 -6.95 -2.27
N GLY A 695 28.76 -6.90 -1.87
CA GLY A 695 29.22 -7.27 -0.53
C GLY A 695 29.66 -6.06 0.31
N HIS A 696 29.95 -6.31 1.58
CA HIS A 696 30.33 -5.28 2.56
C HIS A 696 31.71 -5.51 3.22
N ASP A 697 32.48 -6.53 2.81
CA ASP A 697 33.82 -6.82 3.33
C ASP A 697 34.83 -5.71 2.93
N VAL A 698 35.84 -5.52 3.76
CA VAL A 698 37.00 -4.62 3.52
C VAL A 698 38.29 -5.40 3.33
N ASP A 699 38.32 -6.68 3.71
CA ASP A 699 39.52 -7.50 3.76
C ASP A 699 39.79 -8.25 2.44
N ARG A 700 38.76 -8.50 1.61
CA ARG A 700 38.89 -9.22 0.33
C ARG A 700 37.93 -8.68 -0.73
N LEU A 701 38.29 -8.78 -2.01
CA LEU A 701 37.44 -8.36 -3.14
C LEU A 701 36.25 -9.31 -3.36
N LEU A 702 36.52 -10.61 -3.50
CA LEU A 702 35.50 -11.63 -3.75
C LEU A 702 35.35 -12.55 -2.55
N ALA A 703 34.11 -12.90 -2.22
CA ALA A 703 33.78 -13.85 -1.16
C ALA A 703 32.63 -14.76 -1.62
N ASP A 704 32.63 -16.02 -1.21
CA ASP A 704 31.50 -16.91 -1.49
C ASP A 704 30.30 -16.54 -0.61
N VAL A 705 29.11 -16.64 -1.18
CA VAL A 705 27.85 -16.50 -0.43
C VAL A 705 27.68 -17.76 0.42
N PRO A 706 27.44 -17.63 1.74
CA PRO A 706 27.24 -18.79 2.60
C PRO A 706 26.07 -19.67 2.14
N LEU A 707 26.24 -21.00 2.16
CA LEU A 707 25.18 -21.94 1.78
C LEU A 707 23.88 -21.73 2.56
N ASP A 708 23.96 -21.34 3.83
CA ASP A 708 22.78 -21.02 4.65
C ASP A 708 21.98 -19.82 4.10
N ALA A 709 22.65 -18.85 3.46
CA ALA A 709 21.98 -17.72 2.82
C ALA A 709 21.28 -18.18 1.53
N LEU A 710 21.98 -18.97 0.70
CA LEU A 710 21.41 -19.57 -0.51
C LEU A 710 20.22 -20.51 -0.24
N ARG A 711 20.19 -21.15 0.94
CA ARG A 711 19.04 -21.98 1.37
C ARG A 711 17.79 -21.15 1.70
N ASN A 712 17.95 -19.88 2.08
CA ASN A 712 16.81 -19.00 2.34
C ASN A 712 16.31 -18.34 1.06
N VAL A 713 17.23 -17.99 0.15
CA VAL A 713 16.94 -17.36 -1.13
C VAL A 713 17.80 -18.03 -2.20
N SER A 714 17.18 -18.90 -2.99
CA SER A 714 17.85 -19.70 -4.02
C SER A 714 17.75 -19.11 -5.43
N GLY A 715 16.76 -18.25 -5.65
CA GLY A 715 16.61 -17.40 -6.84
C GLY A 715 16.52 -15.93 -6.45
N SER A 716 16.93 -15.03 -7.34
CA SER A 716 16.91 -13.58 -7.14
C SER A 716 16.46 -12.87 -8.42
N HIS A 717 16.44 -11.54 -8.39
CA HIS A 717 15.83 -10.73 -9.44
C HIS A 717 16.81 -10.52 -10.61
N ALA A 718 16.26 -10.24 -11.79
CA ALA A 718 17.00 -9.81 -12.96
C ALA A 718 16.38 -8.52 -13.53
N MET A 719 17.14 -7.75 -14.30
CA MET A 719 16.63 -6.49 -14.89
C MET A 719 15.54 -6.73 -15.93
N GLU A 720 15.64 -7.85 -16.64
CA GLU A 720 14.84 -8.18 -17.81
C GLU A 720 13.59 -8.99 -17.45
N GLY A 721 12.43 -8.36 -17.52
CA GLY A 721 11.11 -8.98 -17.44
C GLY A 721 10.51 -9.32 -18.81
N ILE A 722 9.23 -9.71 -18.79
CA ILE A 722 8.45 -10.02 -19.99
C ILE A 722 7.46 -8.91 -20.34
N PHE A 723 7.19 -8.73 -21.63
CA PHE A 723 6.10 -7.89 -22.11
C PHE A 723 5.42 -8.51 -23.33
N PHE A 724 4.09 -8.52 -23.28
CA PHE A 724 3.21 -8.84 -24.40
C PHE A 724 2.06 -7.85 -24.46
N ALA A 725 1.66 -7.44 -25.65
CA ALA A 725 0.44 -6.67 -25.86
C ALA A 725 -0.37 -7.24 -27.04
N VAL A 726 -1.69 -7.31 -26.89
CA VAL A 726 -2.58 -7.87 -27.91
C VAL A 726 -3.96 -7.22 -27.88
N GLY A 727 -4.62 -7.23 -29.03
CA GLY A 727 -5.91 -6.58 -29.25
C GLY A 727 -5.88 -5.75 -30.53
N THR A 728 -7.04 -5.25 -30.94
CA THR A 728 -7.20 -4.42 -32.14
C THR A 728 -6.30 -3.17 -32.20
N PRO A 729 -5.90 -2.51 -31.09
CA PRO A 729 -5.02 -1.34 -31.15
C PRO A 729 -3.57 -1.66 -31.48
N PHE A 730 -3.14 -2.91 -31.30
CA PHE A 730 -1.73 -3.29 -31.35
C PHE A 730 -1.36 -3.93 -32.68
N ARG A 731 -0.09 -3.79 -33.06
CA ARG A 731 0.48 -4.48 -34.21
C ARG A 731 0.54 -5.98 -33.96
N ALA A 732 0.33 -6.78 -34.99
CA ALA A 732 0.40 -8.23 -34.91
C ALA A 732 1.79 -8.76 -35.32
N GLY A 733 2.34 -9.68 -34.53
CA GLY A 733 3.57 -10.41 -34.83
C GLY A 733 4.84 -9.57 -34.79
N VAL A 734 4.86 -8.51 -33.97
CA VAL A 734 5.99 -7.57 -33.89
C VAL A 734 6.78 -7.79 -32.61
N ARG A 735 8.11 -7.92 -32.74
CA ARG A 735 9.04 -7.80 -31.62
C ARG A 735 9.62 -6.40 -31.57
N LEU A 736 9.45 -5.70 -30.45
CA LEU A 736 10.05 -4.39 -30.24
C LEU A 736 11.43 -4.48 -29.58
N ALA A 737 12.14 -3.35 -29.59
CA ALA A 737 13.24 -3.11 -28.67
C ALA A 737 12.74 -3.18 -27.20
N PRO A 738 13.64 -3.29 -26.21
CA PRO A 738 13.23 -3.31 -24.82
C PRO A 738 12.39 -2.07 -24.44
N VAL A 739 11.35 -2.26 -23.63
CA VAL A 739 10.40 -1.22 -23.20
C VAL A 739 10.50 -0.96 -21.70
N GLY A 740 10.17 0.26 -21.25
CA GLY A 740 10.22 0.66 -19.84
C GLY A 740 8.90 0.39 -19.09
N LEU A 741 8.97 0.28 -17.76
CA LEU A 741 7.79 0.22 -16.90
C LEU A 741 7.02 1.54 -16.82
N ASP A 742 7.73 2.65 -16.93
CA ASP A 742 7.19 4.00 -16.92
C ASP A 742 6.27 4.27 -18.11
N ASP A 743 6.45 3.55 -19.23
CA ASP A 743 5.57 3.63 -20.40
C ASP A 743 4.17 3.02 -20.16
N MET A 744 3.96 2.29 -19.07
CA MET A 744 2.72 1.54 -18.82
C MET A 744 1.53 2.42 -18.49
N LEU A 745 1.69 3.42 -17.60
CA LEU A 745 0.64 4.40 -17.31
C LEU A 745 0.18 5.16 -18.57
N PRO A 746 1.06 5.84 -19.33
CA PRO A 746 0.63 6.62 -20.49
C PRO A 746 0.00 5.74 -21.56
N THR A 747 0.54 4.54 -21.80
CA THR A 747 -0.02 3.59 -22.75
C THR A 747 -1.42 3.12 -22.33
N ALA A 748 -1.61 2.75 -21.05
CA ALA A 748 -2.91 2.30 -20.56
C ALA A 748 -3.96 3.41 -20.55
N LEU A 749 -3.60 4.65 -20.16
CA LEU A 749 -4.51 5.80 -20.22
C LEU A 749 -4.90 6.11 -21.66
N HIS A 750 -3.93 6.12 -22.58
CA HIS A 750 -4.19 6.36 -24.00
C HIS A 750 -5.19 5.35 -24.58
N LEU A 751 -4.99 4.06 -24.33
CA LEU A 751 -5.90 2.99 -24.77
C LEU A 751 -7.30 3.15 -24.17
N ALA A 752 -7.38 3.54 -22.89
CA ALA A 752 -8.64 3.79 -22.21
C ALA A 752 -9.34 5.09 -22.65
N GLY A 753 -8.75 5.87 -23.57
CA GLY A 753 -9.27 7.16 -24.01
C GLY A 753 -9.23 8.22 -22.91
N VAL A 754 -8.19 8.20 -22.08
CA VAL A 754 -7.94 9.14 -20.99
C VAL A 754 -6.69 9.96 -21.31
N ALA A 755 -6.77 11.27 -21.14
CA ALA A 755 -5.64 12.17 -21.36
C ALA A 755 -4.50 11.89 -20.38
N ILE A 756 -3.26 11.95 -20.88
CA ILE A 756 -2.05 11.63 -20.13
C ILE A 756 -1.61 12.84 -19.30
N PRO A 757 -1.31 12.68 -18.01
CA PRO A 757 -0.81 13.79 -17.20
C PRO A 757 0.54 14.28 -17.72
N GLU A 758 0.69 15.60 -17.83
CA GLU A 758 1.99 16.23 -18.11
C GLU A 758 3.00 15.98 -16.98
N GLY A 759 4.28 15.96 -17.33
CA GLY A 759 5.37 15.88 -16.34
C GLY A 759 5.63 14.48 -15.78
N ILE A 760 5.06 13.44 -16.39
CA ILE A 760 5.50 12.05 -16.18
C ILE A 760 6.75 11.73 -17.00
N ASP A 761 7.46 10.64 -16.66
CA ASP A 761 8.69 10.23 -17.36
C ASP A 761 8.40 9.37 -18.59
N GLY A 762 7.47 8.42 -18.48
CA GLY A 762 7.17 7.48 -19.55
C GLY A 762 6.36 8.08 -20.70
N ALA A 763 6.31 7.35 -21.81
CA ALA A 763 5.57 7.72 -23.01
C ALA A 763 4.62 6.62 -23.48
N VAL A 764 3.67 6.99 -24.34
CA VAL A 764 2.85 5.98 -25.03
C VAL A 764 3.76 5.14 -25.92
N LEU A 765 3.64 3.82 -25.84
CA LEU A 765 4.33 2.88 -26.72
C LEU A 765 3.77 2.93 -28.15
N ALA A 766 3.99 4.05 -28.85
CA ALA A 766 3.46 4.30 -30.19
C ALA A 766 3.90 3.22 -31.20
N GLU A 767 5.11 2.67 -31.01
CA GLU A 767 5.68 1.61 -31.85
C GLU A 767 4.94 0.28 -31.74
N ALA A 768 4.22 0.07 -30.63
CA ALA A 768 3.37 -1.08 -30.39
C ALA A 768 1.99 -0.93 -31.07
N LEU A 769 1.54 0.31 -31.31
CA LEU A 769 0.22 0.60 -31.86
C LEU A 769 0.17 0.40 -33.37
N ALA A 770 -0.96 -0.11 -33.86
CA ALA A 770 -1.23 -0.20 -35.29
C ALA A 770 -1.32 1.23 -35.88
N PRO A 771 -0.67 1.52 -37.02
CA PRO A 771 -0.69 2.86 -37.63
C PRO A 771 -2.10 3.41 -37.85
N GLU A 772 -3.02 2.55 -38.26
CA GLU A 772 -4.45 2.84 -38.46
C GLU A 772 -5.15 3.24 -37.16
N TYR A 773 -4.80 2.62 -36.02
CA TYR A 773 -5.33 2.99 -34.71
C TYR A 773 -4.75 4.33 -34.24
N ALA A 774 -3.42 4.50 -34.35
CA ALA A 774 -2.75 5.72 -33.94
C ALA A 774 -3.19 6.96 -34.76
N ALA A 775 -3.60 6.77 -36.01
CA ALA A 775 -4.09 7.85 -36.87
C ALA A 775 -5.45 8.42 -36.42
N VAL A 776 -6.29 7.59 -35.80
CA VAL A 776 -7.64 8.00 -35.35
C VAL A 776 -7.70 8.29 -33.85
N HIS A 777 -6.72 7.80 -33.08
CA HIS A 777 -6.55 8.08 -31.66
C HIS A 777 -5.23 8.86 -31.43
N PRO A 778 -5.22 10.20 -31.61
CA PRO A 778 -4.04 10.99 -31.29
C PRO A 778 -3.79 11.01 -29.78
N VAL A 779 -2.52 11.08 -29.38
CA VAL A 779 -2.14 11.21 -27.97
C VAL A 779 -2.63 12.56 -27.43
N GLN A 780 -3.30 12.52 -26.29
CA GLN A 780 -3.83 13.69 -25.60
C GLN A 780 -3.14 13.86 -24.25
N THR A 781 -2.87 15.11 -23.87
CA THR A 781 -2.28 15.45 -22.57
C THR A 781 -3.22 16.31 -21.74
N THR A 782 -3.04 16.28 -20.42
CA THR A 782 -3.77 17.09 -19.45
C THR A 782 -2.82 17.59 -18.37
N GLY A 783 -3.20 18.67 -17.67
CA GLY A 783 -2.42 19.16 -16.55
C GLY A 783 -2.24 18.08 -15.47
N MET A 784 -1.05 18.03 -14.85
CA MET A 784 -0.79 17.08 -13.78
C MET A 784 -1.77 17.32 -12.63
N ARG A 785 -2.37 16.24 -12.11
CA ARG A 785 -3.18 16.36 -10.92
C ARG A 785 -2.31 16.76 -9.73
N ALA A 786 -2.76 17.77 -8.99
CA ALA A 786 -2.28 17.97 -7.64
C ALA A 786 -2.65 16.70 -6.86
N GLY A 787 -1.64 15.90 -6.53
CA GLY A 787 -1.84 14.78 -5.63
C GLY A 787 -2.37 15.32 -4.31
N GLY A 788 -3.34 14.63 -3.72
CA GLY A 788 -3.69 14.80 -2.31
C GLY A 788 -2.55 14.26 -1.43
N GLY A 789 -1.38 14.87 -1.53
CA GLY A 789 -0.26 14.65 -0.62
C GLY A 789 -0.52 15.44 0.66
N GLU A 790 -1.54 15.05 1.41
CA GLU A 790 -1.53 15.29 2.84
C GLU A 790 -0.61 14.23 3.46
N ASP A 791 0.20 14.64 4.45
CA ASP A 791 1.18 13.78 5.13
C ASP A 791 0.63 12.37 5.33
N GLY A 792 1.31 11.39 4.76
CA GLY A 792 0.77 10.05 4.59
C GLY A 792 0.28 9.46 5.89
N ASP A 793 -0.89 8.82 5.85
CA ASP A 793 -1.41 8.07 7.00
C ASP A 793 -0.30 7.12 7.48
N ALA A 794 0.26 7.44 8.65
CA ALA A 794 1.36 6.67 9.20
C ALA A 794 0.85 5.27 9.49
N LEU A 795 1.58 4.25 9.03
CA LEU A 795 1.33 2.88 9.46
C LEU A 795 1.35 2.86 10.99
N SER A 796 0.38 2.19 11.62
CA SER A 796 0.51 1.94 13.05
C SER A 796 1.76 1.09 13.31
N ALA A 797 2.33 1.21 14.51
CA ALA A 797 3.51 0.43 14.88
C ALA A 797 3.30 -1.08 14.76
N GLY A 798 2.06 -1.56 14.95
CA GLY A 798 1.68 -2.96 14.77
C GLY A 798 1.64 -3.38 13.29
N GLU A 799 1.03 -2.58 12.43
CA GLU A 799 0.97 -2.84 10.98
C GLU A 799 2.37 -2.84 10.37
N GLU A 800 3.18 -1.84 10.72
CA GLU A 800 4.57 -1.75 10.25
C GLU A 800 5.40 -2.96 10.73
N HIS A 801 5.14 -3.47 11.95
CA HIS A 801 5.82 -4.65 12.46
C HIS A 801 5.53 -5.91 11.63
N GLU A 802 4.26 -6.21 11.34
CA GLU A 802 3.88 -7.40 10.58
C GLU A 802 4.32 -7.30 9.12
N MET A 803 4.16 -6.14 8.49
CA MET A 803 4.64 -5.90 7.12
C MET A 803 6.16 -6.08 7.02
N ARG A 804 6.91 -5.58 8.01
CA ARG A 804 8.37 -5.75 8.07
C ARG A 804 8.75 -7.21 8.23
N LYS A 805 8.06 -7.96 9.08
CA LYS A 805 8.32 -9.39 9.27
C LYS A 805 8.13 -10.17 7.96
N PHE A 806 7.05 -9.90 7.24
CA PHE A 806 6.80 -10.50 5.93
C PHE A 806 7.93 -10.22 4.93
N LEU A 807 8.36 -8.97 4.82
CA LEU A 807 9.47 -8.59 3.94
C LEU A 807 10.81 -9.23 4.35
N GLN A 808 11.05 -9.42 5.65
CA GLN A 808 12.23 -10.15 6.15
C GLN A 808 12.22 -11.62 5.74
N ASP A 809 11.05 -12.27 5.78
CA ASP A 809 10.91 -13.68 5.42
C ASP A 809 11.02 -13.90 3.90
N LEU A 810 10.75 -12.87 3.08
CA LEU A 810 11.00 -12.89 1.64
C LEU A 810 12.44 -12.51 1.25
N GLY A 811 13.24 -11.98 2.18
CA GLY A 811 14.62 -11.57 1.91
C GLY A 811 14.76 -10.16 1.34
N TYR A 812 13.69 -9.37 1.30
CA TYR A 812 13.74 -7.96 0.87
C TYR A 812 14.47 -7.06 1.85
N ILE A 813 14.47 -7.41 3.14
CA ILE A 813 15.08 -6.62 4.22
C ILE A 813 15.71 -7.53 5.30
N GLU A 814 16.69 -7.00 6.06
CA GLU A 814 17.47 -7.76 7.07
C GLU A 814 16.98 -7.70 8.53
#